data_AF-A0A9D0YTG4-F1
#
_entry.id   AF-A0A9D0YTG4-F1
#
_cell.length_a   1.000
_cell.length_b   1.000
_cell.length_c   1.000
_cell.angle_alpha   90.00
_cell.angle_beta   90.00
_cell.angle_gamma   90.00
#
_symmetry.space_group_name_H-M   'P 1'
#
loop_
_entity.id
_entity.type
_entity.pdbx_description
1 polymer ?
#
loop_
_entity_poly.entity_id
_entity_poly.type
_entity_poly.pdbx_seq_one_letter_code
_entity_poly.pdbx_strand_id
1 'polypeptide(L)'
;MWIGKRMAKQGTSAVLAAAMVASLGSNYGFADTVHEITYPEGSRVVQRLDAPVEDGVYTASLNLMNANSSGQYSMGNAALRGSESFLQKHPDDTLYQALLVVEQGTATAIVEFMPMGYIGQYGFMMELESVQAEVLTKYGYPDDNFCTYTSAELLTQHRTQDGSVVYDAYNNPESEMVYDGSNPDTMTRPAGFGHDEPRLSDIDNLPYQHMMALDVTPVVVANQSGEFDIPQTSSEFTVNNAAYVHVFVPIMFSISPTSGDQYARLQVDWSSLTEVENAQENVSYQLWKAKNISKGNYTESSYQALQETIEDVSGKLTNIWPDSTLEMSGAGFQAVPVLNQKEFTVQEQQDMASAIAAAISELEEKGDKTSLRALIEKADVCQESQYTPETWEPFQVALAAAKQVERDDNAGVSEVTRAVSELGNALEALVKRANTDELKTILEQASVLKNEGYTQATWSALQQAIDHAQRVLDNANATQSEVDAQVQALQTAMDNLRKEGELDRHTLEDGVYSVYGEMFKTNQTDYSMSNDAIHHTLKLTVEDGKYYLTMDFQGLSYLNKYGYLAELAYYENGYQYGAYGDLQGTVVPATVLSTQKNPDGTDIVDEFNQAGGIYAGKLYPDQIKFPLVSDALEDEQGFVPLQVFVPVMEDISAGSGTQDVLLKLDWSTLKKTTEDDPNFQPEEPVEQSPAVNVTDTTTGIKVEADKGVFPEGVQQVVTQIISGEVYEKAAELLADVGKKFRLFEIHFELNGVEVQPNGVVTVYYPIPEGYDADKVVLYRINEDGTKTLVKGTVENGYYKVLTKTFSTYALVEQGSTITDAENSANVNGNPDTGDRANIAPFVVLTLSCVGLMGILLARKKEQ
;
A
#
# COMPACT_ATOMS: atom_id res chain seq x y z
N MET A 1 5.90 16.58 -48.78
CA MET A 1 6.04 15.40 -47.90
C MET A 1 4.75 15.32 -47.09
N TRP A 2 3.62 14.80 -47.59
CA TRP A 2 3.34 13.53 -48.29
C TRP A 2 3.84 12.34 -47.47
N ILE A 3 2.91 11.47 -47.05
CA ILE A 3 2.96 10.45 -45.98
C ILE A 3 2.54 11.02 -44.62
N GLY A 4 1.26 10.87 -44.25
CA GLY A 4 0.76 11.28 -42.93
C GLY A 4 -0.75 11.40 -42.73
N LYS A 5 -1.59 11.06 -43.71
CA LYS A 5 -3.06 11.18 -43.59
C LYS A 5 -3.89 10.00 -44.15
N ARG A 6 -3.31 8.80 -44.28
CA ARG A 6 -4.03 7.63 -44.83
C ARG A 6 -4.39 6.51 -43.82
N MET A 7 -4.01 6.61 -42.54
CA MET A 7 -4.25 5.54 -41.55
C MET A 7 -5.47 5.71 -40.63
N ALA A 8 -6.30 6.75 -40.79
CA ALA A 8 -7.48 6.95 -39.94
C ALA A 8 -8.83 6.67 -40.64
N LYS A 9 -8.82 6.04 -41.83
CA LYS A 9 -10.05 5.69 -42.58
C LYS A 9 -10.09 4.24 -43.09
N GLN A 10 -9.20 3.37 -42.62
CA GLN A 10 -9.18 1.95 -43.00
C GLN A 10 -9.63 1.01 -41.85
N GLY A 11 -10.21 1.56 -40.79
CA GLY A 11 -10.69 0.78 -39.63
C GLY A 11 -12.06 0.10 -39.82
N THR A 12 -12.82 0.46 -40.85
CA THR A 12 -14.19 -0.07 -41.08
C THR A 12 -14.32 -1.02 -42.27
N SER A 13 -13.36 -1.04 -43.21
CA SER A 13 -13.41 -1.96 -44.37
C SER A 13 -12.86 -3.35 -44.10
N ALA A 14 -12.06 -3.56 -43.05
CA ALA A 14 -11.47 -4.87 -42.74
C ALA A 14 -12.45 -5.82 -42.02
N VAL A 15 -13.46 -5.28 -41.32
CA VAL A 15 -14.46 -6.09 -40.59
C VAL A 15 -15.57 -6.58 -41.53
N LEU A 16 -15.96 -5.79 -42.53
CA LEU A 16 -16.94 -6.22 -43.56
C LEU A 16 -16.45 -7.43 -44.37
N ALA A 17 -15.13 -7.54 -44.61
CA ALA A 17 -14.54 -8.66 -45.34
C ALA A 17 -14.54 -9.96 -44.52
N ALA A 18 -14.59 -9.89 -43.18
CA ALA A 18 -14.56 -11.08 -42.33
C ALA A 18 -15.94 -11.72 -42.15
N ALA A 19 -17.03 -10.94 -42.18
CA ALA A 19 -18.38 -11.47 -42.02
C ALA A 19 -18.94 -12.14 -43.30
N MET A 20 -18.48 -11.74 -44.49
CA MET A 20 -18.80 -12.44 -45.75
C MET A 20 -18.11 -13.81 -45.89
N VAL A 21 -17.08 -14.06 -45.08
CA VAL A 21 -16.29 -15.30 -45.15
C VAL A 21 -16.97 -16.47 -44.45
N ALA A 22 -18.02 -16.24 -43.64
CA ALA A 22 -18.65 -17.30 -42.84
C ALA A 22 -19.83 -18.03 -43.51
N SER A 23 -20.35 -17.57 -44.65
CA SER A 23 -21.44 -18.27 -45.38
C SER A 23 -21.09 -18.72 -46.80
N LEU A 24 -19.91 -18.37 -47.33
CA LEU A 24 -19.44 -18.83 -48.65
C LEU A 24 -18.23 -19.78 -48.57
N GLY A 25 -17.68 -19.98 -47.37
CA GLY A 25 -16.56 -20.89 -47.12
C GLY A 25 -17.00 -22.30 -46.70
N SER A 26 -17.74 -23.03 -47.55
CA SER A 26 -17.57 -24.49 -47.51
C SER A 26 -16.23 -24.79 -48.17
N ASN A 27 -15.17 -24.79 -47.35
CA ASN A 27 -13.91 -25.43 -47.72
C ASN A 27 -14.24 -26.85 -48.18
N TYR A 28 -14.22 -27.09 -49.49
CA TYR A 28 -14.07 -28.43 -50.05
C TYR A 28 -12.64 -28.87 -49.75
N GLY A 29 -12.40 -29.26 -48.50
CA GLY A 29 -11.33 -30.18 -48.21
C GLY A 29 -11.64 -31.46 -48.96
N PHE A 30 -10.89 -31.73 -50.03
CA PHE A 30 -10.84 -33.03 -50.67
C PHE A 30 -10.46 -34.07 -49.60
N ALA A 31 -11.45 -34.62 -48.92
CA ALA A 31 -11.36 -35.94 -48.36
C ALA A 31 -11.42 -36.89 -49.56
N ASP A 32 -10.24 -37.25 -50.04
CA ASP A 32 -9.99 -38.29 -51.02
C ASP A 32 -10.61 -39.61 -50.52
N THR A 33 -11.90 -39.77 -50.77
CA THR A 33 -12.65 -41.00 -50.57
C THR A 33 -13.16 -41.36 -51.95
N VAL A 34 -12.28 -42.01 -52.72
CA VAL A 34 -12.61 -42.58 -54.03
C VAL A 34 -13.71 -43.61 -53.82
N HIS A 35 -14.97 -43.20 -53.93
CA HIS A 35 -15.98 -44.06 -54.50
C HIS A 35 -15.65 -44.17 -55.99
N GLU A 36 -15.42 -45.39 -56.48
CA GLU A 36 -15.43 -45.66 -57.93
C GLU A 36 -16.84 -45.37 -58.44
N ILE A 37 -17.12 -44.10 -58.73
CA ILE A 37 -18.30 -43.70 -59.48
C ILE A 37 -18.08 -44.21 -60.89
N THR A 38 -18.81 -45.28 -61.26
CA THR A 38 -18.77 -45.80 -62.62
C THR A 38 -19.76 -45.00 -63.47
N TYR A 39 -19.24 -44.08 -64.28
CA TYR A 39 -20.07 -43.32 -65.21
C TYR A 39 -20.63 -44.21 -66.33
N PRO A 40 -21.81 -43.88 -66.90
CA PRO A 40 -22.34 -44.57 -68.07
C PRO A 40 -21.35 -44.60 -69.25
N GLU A 41 -21.43 -45.66 -70.07
CA GLU A 41 -20.53 -45.82 -71.22
C GLU A 41 -20.70 -44.66 -72.22
N GLY A 42 -19.58 -44.01 -72.54
CA GLY A 42 -19.53 -42.87 -73.47
C GLY A 42 -19.78 -41.51 -72.83
N SER A 43 -19.89 -41.42 -71.50
CA SER A 43 -19.96 -40.15 -70.78
C SER A 43 -18.65 -39.36 -70.84
N ARG A 44 -18.74 -38.03 -70.78
CA ARG A 44 -17.59 -37.12 -70.83
C ARG A 44 -17.53 -36.28 -69.56
N VAL A 45 -16.40 -36.34 -68.85
CA VAL A 45 -16.22 -35.61 -67.58
C VAL A 45 -16.23 -34.10 -67.80
N VAL A 46 -16.87 -33.38 -66.89
CA VAL A 46 -16.92 -31.92 -66.82
C VAL A 46 -16.11 -31.48 -65.61
N GLN A 47 -15.29 -30.44 -65.80
CA GLN A 47 -14.50 -29.83 -64.74
C GLN A 47 -14.79 -28.33 -64.70
N ARG A 48 -14.94 -27.77 -63.50
CA ARG A 48 -15.05 -26.32 -63.28
C ARG A 48 -13.68 -25.65 -63.46
N LEU A 49 -13.67 -24.48 -64.07
CA LEU A 49 -12.50 -23.63 -64.26
C LEU A 49 -12.62 -22.38 -63.39
N ASP A 50 -11.50 -21.72 -63.13
CA ASP A 50 -11.52 -20.37 -62.58
C ASP A 50 -11.99 -19.36 -63.65
N ALA A 51 -12.69 -18.31 -63.21
CA ALA A 51 -12.99 -17.15 -64.03
C ALA A 51 -11.68 -16.55 -64.60
N PRO A 52 -11.59 -16.24 -65.91
CA PRO A 52 -10.35 -15.80 -66.55
C PRO A 52 -10.04 -14.31 -66.34
N VAL A 53 -10.42 -13.76 -65.18
CA VAL A 53 -10.16 -12.37 -64.76
C VAL A 53 -9.95 -12.31 -63.25
N GLU A 54 -9.36 -11.21 -62.78
CA GLU A 54 -9.19 -10.96 -61.34
C GLU A 54 -10.54 -10.74 -60.64
N ASP A 55 -10.52 -10.84 -59.30
CA ASP A 55 -11.69 -10.56 -58.47
C ASP A 55 -12.14 -9.10 -58.64
N GLY A 56 -13.44 -8.89 -58.84
CA GLY A 56 -13.99 -7.58 -59.13
C GLY A 56 -15.44 -7.62 -59.60
N VAL A 57 -15.99 -6.45 -59.92
CA VAL A 57 -17.32 -6.30 -60.51
C VAL A 57 -17.17 -5.73 -61.91
N TYR A 58 -17.77 -6.39 -62.88
CA TYR A 58 -17.65 -6.06 -64.29
C TYR A 58 -19.05 -5.94 -64.91
N THR A 59 -19.18 -5.18 -65.98
CA THR A 59 -20.26 -5.40 -66.95
C THR A 59 -19.79 -6.35 -68.04
N ALA A 60 -20.72 -7.16 -68.56
CA ALA A 60 -20.39 -8.18 -69.55
C ALA A 60 -21.55 -8.39 -70.53
N SER A 61 -21.23 -8.76 -71.77
CA SER A 61 -22.22 -9.28 -72.73
C SER A 61 -22.49 -10.74 -72.45
N LEU A 62 -23.75 -11.08 -72.22
CA LEU A 62 -24.18 -12.44 -71.94
C LEU A 62 -25.18 -12.92 -73.00
N ASN A 63 -25.06 -14.20 -73.37
CA ASN A 63 -26.02 -14.87 -74.23
C ASN A 63 -26.41 -16.22 -73.63
N LEU A 64 -27.70 -16.52 -73.64
CA LEU A 64 -28.24 -17.83 -73.36
C LEU A 64 -28.18 -18.67 -74.63
N MET A 65 -27.32 -19.68 -74.62
CA MET A 65 -27.00 -20.55 -75.75
C MET A 65 -27.66 -21.92 -75.60
N ASN A 66 -27.87 -22.63 -76.72
CA ASN A 66 -28.30 -24.02 -76.66
C ASN A 66 -27.25 -24.89 -75.94
N ALA A 67 -27.70 -25.83 -75.09
CA ALA A 67 -26.80 -26.70 -74.32
C ALA A 67 -25.83 -27.54 -75.17
N ASN A 68 -26.22 -27.92 -76.39
CA ASN A 68 -25.42 -28.81 -77.25
C ASN A 68 -24.31 -28.11 -78.06
N SER A 69 -24.00 -26.84 -77.77
CA SER A 69 -22.87 -26.09 -78.33
C SER A 69 -22.86 -25.83 -79.84
N SER A 70 -24.00 -25.92 -80.52
CA SER A 70 -24.11 -25.68 -81.97
C SER A 70 -23.92 -24.22 -82.42
N GLY A 71 -23.65 -23.29 -81.49
CA GLY A 71 -23.57 -21.85 -81.74
C GLY A 71 -24.92 -21.17 -81.92
N GLN A 72 -26.03 -21.88 -81.67
CA GLN A 72 -27.39 -21.32 -81.71
C GLN A 72 -27.82 -20.78 -80.35
N TYR A 73 -28.55 -19.67 -80.34
CA TYR A 73 -29.17 -19.14 -79.12
C TYR A 73 -30.28 -20.06 -78.61
N SER A 74 -30.43 -20.12 -77.28
CA SER A 74 -31.63 -20.65 -76.64
C SER A 74 -32.83 -19.77 -76.97
N MET A 75 -34.03 -20.34 -77.01
CA MET A 75 -35.26 -19.54 -77.20
C MET A 75 -35.47 -18.54 -76.07
N GLY A 76 -35.01 -18.87 -74.85
CA GLY A 76 -35.01 -17.95 -73.70
C GLY A 76 -34.03 -16.79 -73.82
N ASN A 77 -33.10 -16.80 -74.80
CA ASN A 77 -32.18 -15.68 -75.02
C ASN A 77 -32.95 -14.39 -75.33
N ALA A 78 -34.07 -14.50 -76.04
CA ALA A 78 -34.92 -13.34 -76.34
C ALA A 78 -35.59 -12.72 -75.10
N ALA A 79 -35.54 -13.39 -73.93
CA ALA A 79 -35.96 -12.83 -72.65
C ALA A 79 -34.78 -12.26 -71.85
N LEU A 80 -33.52 -12.67 -72.11
CA LEU A 80 -32.34 -12.15 -71.43
C LEU A 80 -32.04 -10.73 -71.93
N ARG A 81 -32.28 -9.70 -71.11
CA ARG A 81 -32.04 -8.29 -71.47
C ARG A 81 -30.58 -8.08 -71.85
N GLY A 82 -30.33 -7.27 -72.88
CA GLY A 82 -28.97 -7.01 -73.38
C GLY A 82 -28.33 -8.14 -74.20
N SER A 83 -28.95 -9.33 -74.28
CA SER A 83 -28.48 -10.38 -75.19
C SER A 83 -28.71 -10.01 -76.67
N GLU A 84 -28.02 -10.69 -77.58
CA GLU A 84 -28.16 -10.41 -79.01
C GLU A 84 -29.58 -10.66 -79.52
N SER A 85 -30.26 -11.72 -79.05
CA SER A 85 -31.63 -12.03 -79.47
C SER A 85 -32.64 -11.02 -78.92
N PHE A 86 -32.42 -10.51 -77.71
CA PHE A 86 -33.24 -9.47 -77.12
C PHE A 86 -33.07 -8.14 -77.86
N LEU A 87 -31.83 -7.70 -78.09
CA LEU A 87 -31.53 -6.43 -78.79
C LEU A 87 -32.00 -6.43 -80.25
N GLN A 88 -32.09 -7.58 -80.92
CA GLN A 88 -32.71 -7.68 -82.24
C GLN A 88 -34.21 -7.30 -82.24
N LYS A 89 -34.91 -7.59 -81.14
CA LYS A 89 -36.33 -7.28 -80.93
C LYS A 89 -36.55 -5.91 -80.28
N HIS A 90 -35.59 -5.47 -79.48
CA HIS A 90 -35.60 -4.21 -78.73
C HIS A 90 -34.33 -3.39 -79.04
N PRO A 91 -34.15 -2.91 -80.29
CA PRO A 91 -32.91 -2.27 -80.73
C PRO A 91 -32.60 -0.94 -80.01
N ASP A 92 -33.60 -0.34 -79.35
CA ASP A 92 -33.44 0.91 -78.62
C ASP A 92 -32.90 0.72 -77.18
N ASP A 93 -32.94 -0.51 -76.64
CA ASP A 93 -32.53 -0.82 -75.25
C ASP A 93 -31.02 -1.10 -75.14
N THR A 94 -30.22 -0.09 -75.47
CA THR A 94 -28.74 -0.22 -75.62
C THR A 94 -27.94 0.12 -74.38
N LEU A 95 -28.59 0.63 -73.33
CA LEU A 95 -27.91 1.09 -72.10
C LEU A 95 -27.71 -0.01 -71.06
N TYR A 96 -28.52 -1.06 -71.10
CA TYR A 96 -28.44 -2.16 -70.15
C TYR A 96 -27.22 -3.05 -70.45
N GLN A 97 -26.49 -3.41 -69.40
CA GLN A 97 -25.47 -4.47 -69.42
C GLN A 97 -25.61 -5.32 -68.16
N ALA A 98 -25.47 -6.64 -68.30
CA ALA A 98 -25.48 -7.54 -67.17
C ALA A 98 -24.23 -7.31 -66.31
N LEU A 99 -24.37 -7.50 -64.99
CA LEU A 99 -23.25 -7.43 -64.07
C LEU A 99 -22.66 -8.83 -63.87
N LEU A 100 -21.35 -8.86 -63.70
CA LEU A 100 -20.58 -10.04 -63.41
C LEU A 100 -19.73 -9.76 -62.17
N VAL A 101 -19.95 -10.53 -61.11
CA VAL A 101 -19.18 -10.47 -59.88
C VAL A 101 -18.22 -11.65 -59.87
N VAL A 102 -16.92 -11.39 -59.79
CA VAL A 102 -15.88 -12.40 -59.70
C VAL A 102 -15.25 -12.33 -58.31
N GLU A 103 -15.33 -13.43 -57.57
CA GLU A 103 -14.76 -13.57 -56.23
C GLU A 103 -14.13 -14.96 -56.08
N GLN A 104 -12.84 -15.01 -55.74
CA GLN A 104 -12.09 -16.25 -55.53
C GLN A 104 -12.20 -17.23 -56.71
N GLY A 105 -12.14 -16.72 -57.95
CA GLY A 105 -12.23 -17.51 -59.18
C GLY A 105 -13.64 -17.99 -59.54
N THR A 106 -14.66 -17.70 -58.73
CA THR A 106 -16.07 -17.96 -59.04
C THR A 106 -16.71 -16.71 -59.65
N ALA A 107 -17.54 -16.90 -60.68
CA ALA A 107 -18.23 -15.83 -61.35
C ALA A 107 -19.75 -15.95 -61.18
N THR A 108 -20.38 -14.88 -60.70
CA THR A 108 -21.84 -14.76 -60.54
C THR A 108 -22.35 -13.68 -61.48
N ALA A 109 -23.30 -14.02 -62.35
CA ALA A 109 -23.96 -13.05 -63.21
C ALA A 109 -25.23 -12.54 -62.54
N ILE A 110 -25.43 -11.22 -62.51
CA ILE A 110 -26.69 -10.58 -62.14
C ILE A 110 -27.35 -10.09 -63.43
N VAL A 111 -28.48 -10.69 -63.76
CA VAL A 111 -29.15 -10.56 -65.06
C VAL A 111 -30.62 -10.16 -64.89
N GLU A 112 -31.13 -9.43 -65.87
CA GLU A 112 -32.55 -9.08 -66.00
C GLU A 112 -33.18 -9.94 -67.09
N PHE A 113 -34.29 -10.59 -66.74
CA PHE A 113 -35.16 -11.24 -67.70
C PHE A 113 -36.40 -10.39 -67.94
N MET A 114 -36.77 -10.29 -69.20
CA MET A 114 -37.82 -9.42 -69.71
C MET A 114 -38.88 -10.27 -70.43
N PRO A 115 -40.13 -9.79 -70.52
CA PRO A 115 -41.16 -10.47 -71.30
C PRO A 115 -40.71 -10.60 -72.76
N MET A 116 -40.99 -11.77 -73.36
CA MET A 116 -40.61 -12.07 -74.73
C MET A 116 -41.85 -12.29 -75.62
N GLY A 117 -41.84 -11.71 -76.82
CA GLY A 117 -42.90 -11.91 -77.81
C GLY A 117 -42.74 -13.22 -78.59
N TYR A 118 -43.84 -13.98 -78.72
CA TYR A 118 -43.92 -15.23 -79.48
C TYR A 118 -45.33 -15.47 -80.07
N ILE A 119 -45.42 -15.68 -81.39
CA ILE A 119 -46.68 -15.95 -82.14
C ILE A 119 -47.83 -14.98 -81.77
N GLY A 120 -47.54 -13.69 -81.66
CA GLY A 120 -48.56 -12.68 -81.35
C GLY A 120 -48.97 -12.59 -79.88
N GLN A 121 -48.37 -13.40 -78.99
CA GLN A 121 -48.52 -13.34 -77.54
C GLN A 121 -47.19 -12.94 -76.89
N TYR A 122 -47.19 -12.68 -75.58
CA TYR A 122 -45.98 -12.60 -74.77
C TYR A 122 -45.99 -13.68 -73.70
N GLY A 123 -44.81 -13.99 -73.19
CA GLY A 123 -44.65 -14.76 -71.97
C GLY A 123 -43.34 -14.42 -71.29
N PHE A 124 -43.13 -14.98 -70.11
CA PHE A 124 -41.94 -14.77 -69.31
C PHE A 124 -41.16 -16.07 -69.11
N MET A 125 -39.92 -15.93 -68.66
CA MET A 125 -39.18 -17.04 -68.10
C MET A 125 -39.64 -17.26 -66.64
N MET A 126 -39.86 -18.52 -66.28
CA MET A 126 -40.39 -18.88 -64.96
C MET A 126 -39.32 -19.43 -64.02
N GLU A 127 -38.40 -20.25 -64.56
CA GLU A 127 -37.33 -20.85 -63.76
C GLU A 127 -36.00 -20.72 -64.49
N LEU A 128 -34.96 -20.43 -63.71
CA LEU A 128 -33.57 -20.49 -64.10
C LEU A 128 -32.77 -21.13 -62.96
N GLU A 129 -32.00 -22.16 -63.27
CA GLU A 129 -31.17 -22.85 -62.30
C GLU A 129 -29.75 -23.02 -62.84
N SER A 130 -28.74 -22.80 -62.02
CA SER A 130 -27.37 -23.22 -62.30
C SER A 130 -27.29 -24.74 -62.25
N VAL A 131 -26.67 -25.35 -63.26
CA VAL A 131 -26.50 -26.80 -63.38
C VAL A 131 -25.01 -27.13 -63.24
N GLN A 132 -24.64 -27.71 -62.11
CA GLN A 132 -23.31 -28.25 -61.90
C GLN A 132 -23.30 -29.72 -62.32
N ALA A 133 -22.86 -29.97 -63.55
CA ALA A 133 -22.71 -31.33 -64.09
C ALA A 133 -21.31 -31.89 -63.77
N GLU A 134 -21.24 -33.15 -63.33
CA GLU A 134 -19.96 -33.90 -63.23
C GLU A 134 -19.61 -34.57 -64.57
N VAL A 135 -20.63 -35.04 -65.31
CA VAL A 135 -20.47 -35.64 -66.63
C VAL A 135 -21.56 -35.20 -67.60
N LEU A 136 -21.22 -35.23 -68.87
CA LEU A 136 -22.19 -35.17 -69.96
C LEU A 136 -22.48 -36.58 -70.47
N THR A 137 -23.72 -36.80 -70.89
CA THR A 137 -24.13 -37.97 -71.67
C THR A 137 -23.32 -38.07 -72.98
N LYS A 138 -23.33 -39.24 -73.62
CA LYS A 138 -22.74 -39.45 -74.95
C LYS A 138 -23.28 -38.54 -76.06
N TYR A 139 -24.40 -37.85 -75.81
CA TYR A 139 -25.03 -36.90 -76.72
C TYR A 139 -24.66 -35.43 -76.41
N GLY A 140 -23.86 -35.17 -75.37
CA GLY A 140 -23.35 -33.84 -75.04
C GLY A 140 -24.24 -32.99 -74.14
N TYR A 141 -25.23 -33.59 -73.48
CA TYR A 141 -26.08 -32.93 -72.48
C TYR A 141 -25.62 -33.30 -71.07
N PRO A 142 -25.81 -32.43 -70.05
CA PRO A 142 -25.68 -32.81 -68.65
C PRO A 142 -26.42 -34.12 -68.37
N ASP A 143 -25.79 -35.03 -67.63
CA ASP A 143 -26.44 -36.26 -67.16
C ASP A 143 -27.06 -35.99 -65.80
N ASP A 144 -28.39 -35.97 -65.73
CA ASP A 144 -29.17 -35.56 -64.56
C ASP A 144 -28.82 -36.36 -63.29
N ASN A 145 -28.42 -37.63 -63.44
CA ASN A 145 -27.98 -38.48 -62.32
C ASN A 145 -26.66 -38.01 -61.68
N PHE A 146 -25.95 -37.12 -62.38
CA PHE A 146 -24.65 -36.55 -62.00
C PHE A 146 -24.68 -35.02 -62.09
N CYS A 147 -25.85 -34.42 -61.89
CA CYS A 147 -26.04 -32.97 -61.83
C CYS A 147 -26.49 -32.53 -60.44
N THR A 148 -25.99 -31.38 -60.01
CA THR A 148 -26.58 -30.61 -58.90
C THR A 148 -27.22 -29.36 -59.48
N TYR A 149 -28.47 -29.11 -59.11
CA TYR A 149 -29.23 -27.94 -59.52
C TYR A 149 -29.29 -26.95 -58.36
N THR A 150 -28.97 -25.69 -58.67
CA THR A 150 -29.08 -24.58 -57.73
C THR A 150 -29.94 -23.52 -58.37
N SER A 151 -31.14 -23.29 -57.84
CA SER A 151 -32.03 -22.23 -58.36
C SER A 151 -31.33 -20.87 -58.30
N ALA A 152 -31.54 -20.05 -59.32
CA ALA A 152 -30.99 -18.69 -59.35
C ALA A 152 -31.52 -17.88 -58.15
N GLU A 153 -30.64 -17.08 -57.57
CA GLU A 153 -31.00 -16.19 -56.47
C GLU A 153 -31.93 -15.09 -56.98
N LEU A 154 -33.15 -15.09 -56.49
CA LEU A 154 -34.17 -14.11 -56.88
C LEU A 154 -33.91 -12.76 -56.21
N LEU A 155 -33.61 -11.73 -57.00
CA LEU A 155 -33.45 -10.37 -56.50
C LEU A 155 -34.77 -9.61 -56.54
N THR A 156 -35.51 -9.70 -57.64
CA THR A 156 -36.80 -9.00 -57.85
C THR A 156 -37.75 -9.78 -58.75
N GLN A 157 -39.02 -9.38 -58.75
CA GLN A 157 -40.08 -9.99 -59.57
C GLN A 157 -40.70 -8.96 -60.52
N HIS A 158 -41.47 -9.43 -61.50
CA HIS A 158 -42.32 -8.54 -62.29
C HIS A 158 -43.66 -8.31 -61.58
N ARG A 159 -43.81 -7.11 -61.02
CA ARG A 159 -45.09 -6.65 -60.44
C ARG A 159 -45.47 -5.29 -60.99
N THR A 160 -46.76 -4.99 -60.88
CA THR A 160 -47.27 -3.65 -61.15
C THR A 160 -46.77 -2.67 -60.09
N GLN A 161 -46.86 -1.37 -60.38
CA GLN A 161 -46.48 -0.31 -59.44
C GLN A 161 -47.31 -0.32 -58.15
N ASP A 162 -48.49 -0.95 -58.16
CA ASP A 162 -49.32 -1.18 -56.96
C ASP A 162 -49.08 -2.53 -56.26
N GLY A 163 -48.15 -3.35 -56.77
CA GLY A 163 -47.74 -4.63 -56.19
C GLY A 163 -48.55 -5.85 -56.66
N SER A 164 -49.51 -5.67 -57.55
CA SER A 164 -50.26 -6.76 -58.20
C SER A 164 -49.36 -7.60 -59.12
N VAL A 165 -49.76 -8.86 -59.35
CA VAL A 165 -49.05 -9.76 -60.26
C VAL A 165 -49.18 -9.26 -61.70
N VAL A 166 -48.09 -9.34 -62.46
CA VAL A 166 -48.11 -9.18 -63.91
C VAL A 166 -48.36 -10.54 -64.54
N TYR A 167 -49.39 -10.59 -65.37
CA TYR A 167 -49.91 -11.80 -65.95
C TYR A 167 -49.51 -11.96 -67.41
N ASP A 168 -49.29 -13.20 -67.82
CA ASP A 168 -49.48 -13.69 -69.18
C ASP A 168 -50.64 -14.70 -69.21
N ALA A 169 -50.79 -15.46 -70.29
CA ALA A 169 -51.87 -16.42 -70.38
C ALA A 169 -51.71 -17.65 -69.46
N TYR A 170 -50.53 -17.87 -68.87
CA TYR A 170 -50.17 -19.11 -68.18
C TYR A 170 -50.16 -18.98 -66.65
N ASN A 171 -49.97 -17.78 -66.11
CA ASN A 171 -50.08 -17.51 -64.67
C ASN A 171 -51.36 -16.74 -64.26
N ASN A 172 -52.23 -16.39 -65.21
CA ASN A 172 -53.48 -15.68 -64.94
C ASN A 172 -54.60 -16.65 -64.52
N PRO A 173 -55.16 -16.55 -63.30
CA PRO A 173 -56.24 -17.43 -62.84
C PRO A 173 -57.49 -17.43 -63.72
N GLU A 174 -57.72 -16.34 -64.45
CA GLU A 174 -58.89 -16.15 -65.31
C GLU A 174 -58.67 -16.64 -66.75
N SER A 175 -57.47 -17.15 -67.07
CA SER A 175 -57.10 -17.63 -68.40
C SER A 175 -57.47 -19.10 -68.62
N GLU A 176 -57.98 -19.45 -69.80
CA GLU A 176 -58.18 -20.86 -70.20
C GLU A 176 -56.85 -21.62 -70.40
N MET A 177 -55.72 -20.90 -70.52
CA MET A 177 -54.38 -21.47 -70.69
C MET A 177 -53.56 -21.48 -69.39
N VAL A 178 -54.17 -21.15 -68.25
CA VAL A 178 -53.49 -21.12 -66.95
C VAL A 178 -52.89 -22.48 -66.63
N TYR A 179 -51.70 -22.48 -66.06
CA TYR A 179 -51.07 -23.67 -65.49
C TYR A 179 -51.35 -23.71 -63.99
N ASP A 180 -52.46 -24.34 -63.62
CA ASP A 180 -52.96 -24.49 -62.24
C ASP A 180 -52.78 -25.93 -61.71
N GLY A 181 -51.99 -26.74 -62.41
CA GLY A 181 -51.79 -28.16 -62.13
C GLY A 181 -53.02 -29.06 -62.34
N SER A 182 -54.15 -28.54 -62.83
CA SER A 182 -55.40 -29.31 -62.95
C SER A 182 -55.39 -30.35 -64.06
N ASN A 183 -54.51 -30.19 -65.07
CA ASN A 183 -54.40 -31.10 -66.21
C ASN A 183 -53.00 -31.76 -66.33
N PRO A 184 -52.79 -32.91 -65.68
CA PRO A 184 -51.51 -33.62 -65.74
C PRO A 184 -51.06 -34.03 -67.15
N ASP A 185 -51.97 -34.21 -68.10
CA ASP A 185 -51.60 -34.63 -69.47
C ASP A 185 -50.90 -33.51 -70.26
N THR A 186 -51.19 -32.24 -69.94
CA THR A 186 -50.62 -31.07 -70.64
C THR A 186 -49.73 -30.19 -69.78
N MET A 187 -49.78 -30.33 -68.45
CA MET A 187 -49.01 -29.51 -67.49
C MET A 187 -47.85 -30.27 -66.84
N THR A 188 -47.72 -31.58 -67.08
CA THR A 188 -46.57 -32.36 -66.60
C THR A 188 -45.38 -32.15 -67.51
N ARG A 189 -44.32 -31.57 -66.96
CA ARG A 189 -43.02 -31.41 -67.57
C ARG A 189 -42.38 -32.79 -67.75
N PRO A 190 -41.95 -33.16 -68.97
CA PRO A 190 -41.50 -34.51 -69.28
C PRO A 190 -40.09 -34.76 -68.73
N ALA A 191 -39.82 -36.00 -68.31
CA ALA A 191 -38.49 -36.46 -67.94
C ALA A 191 -37.50 -36.38 -69.12
N GLY A 192 -36.22 -36.12 -68.83
CA GLY A 192 -35.11 -36.08 -69.78
C GLY A 192 -34.94 -34.73 -70.50
N PHE A 193 -35.65 -33.70 -70.03
CA PHE A 193 -35.61 -32.34 -70.56
C PHE A 193 -35.42 -31.36 -69.39
N GLY A 194 -34.17 -31.21 -68.94
CA GLY A 194 -33.81 -30.37 -67.81
C GLY A 194 -33.73 -31.14 -66.48
N HIS A 195 -34.75 -31.95 -66.17
CA HIS A 195 -34.75 -32.88 -65.03
C HIS A 195 -35.27 -34.27 -65.45
N ASP A 196 -34.75 -35.32 -64.80
CA ASP A 196 -35.05 -36.73 -65.11
C ASP A 196 -36.37 -37.23 -64.48
N GLU A 197 -37.02 -36.39 -63.66
CA GLU A 197 -38.33 -36.66 -63.08
C GLU A 197 -39.44 -35.78 -63.66
N PRO A 198 -40.63 -36.35 -63.97
CA PRO A 198 -41.75 -35.55 -64.41
C PRO A 198 -42.23 -34.59 -63.30
N ARG A 199 -42.42 -33.31 -63.63
CA ARG A 199 -42.85 -32.27 -62.67
C ARG A 199 -44.14 -31.59 -63.12
N LEU A 200 -45.13 -31.49 -62.24
CA LEU A 200 -46.37 -30.80 -62.56
C LEU A 200 -46.16 -29.28 -62.48
N SER A 201 -46.56 -28.54 -63.51
CA SER A 201 -46.51 -27.08 -63.54
C SER A 201 -47.74 -26.50 -62.87
N ASP A 202 -47.53 -25.78 -61.77
CA ASP A 202 -48.55 -24.98 -61.08
C ASP A 202 -47.95 -23.60 -60.78
N ILE A 203 -48.34 -22.63 -61.61
CA ILE A 203 -47.88 -21.24 -61.54
C ILE A 203 -49.05 -20.26 -61.47
N ASP A 204 -50.24 -20.75 -61.09
CA ASP A 204 -51.42 -19.92 -60.92
C ASP A 204 -51.16 -18.78 -59.93
N ASN A 205 -51.45 -17.55 -60.35
CA ASN A 205 -51.25 -16.33 -59.57
C ASN A 205 -49.82 -16.11 -59.05
N LEU A 206 -48.82 -16.76 -59.65
CA LEU A 206 -47.42 -16.55 -59.28
C LEU A 206 -46.79 -15.42 -60.12
N PRO A 207 -46.02 -14.52 -59.49
CA PRO A 207 -45.23 -13.52 -60.22
C PRO A 207 -44.03 -14.15 -60.91
N TYR A 208 -43.72 -13.67 -62.12
CA TYR A 208 -42.51 -14.06 -62.84
C TYR A 208 -41.25 -13.39 -62.27
N GLN A 209 -40.12 -14.06 -62.42
CA GLN A 209 -38.80 -13.59 -61.98
C GLN A 209 -38.29 -12.46 -62.89
N HIS A 210 -37.69 -11.42 -62.32
CA HIS A 210 -37.17 -10.27 -63.06
C HIS A 210 -35.63 -10.20 -62.98
N MET A 211 -35.07 -9.70 -61.88
CA MET A 211 -33.63 -9.75 -61.63
C MET A 211 -33.24 -11.00 -60.88
N MET A 212 -32.19 -11.66 -61.35
CA MET A 212 -31.66 -12.87 -60.73
C MET A 212 -30.15 -12.88 -60.74
N ALA A 213 -29.56 -13.54 -59.75
CA ALA A 213 -28.14 -13.84 -59.71
C ALA A 213 -27.90 -15.35 -59.81
N LEU A 214 -26.94 -15.76 -60.63
CA LEU A 214 -26.61 -17.18 -60.79
C LEU A 214 -25.14 -17.41 -61.11
N ASP A 215 -24.66 -18.61 -60.78
CA ASP A 215 -23.30 -19.03 -61.04
C ASP A 215 -23.09 -19.24 -62.55
N VAL A 216 -22.14 -18.49 -63.12
CA VAL A 216 -21.71 -18.54 -64.52
C VAL A 216 -20.23 -18.94 -64.63
N THR A 217 -19.68 -19.55 -63.59
CA THR A 217 -18.28 -19.97 -63.56
C THR A 217 -18.00 -20.94 -64.71
N PRO A 218 -16.95 -20.70 -65.52
CA PRO A 218 -16.69 -21.52 -66.68
C PRO A 218 -16.43 -22.98 -66.36
N VAL A 219 -16.68 -23.84 -67.33
CA VAL A 219 -16.38 -25.27 -67.27
C VAL A 219 -15.52 -25.70 -68.47
N VAL A 220 -14.95 -26.89 -68.39
CA VAL A 220 -14.30 -27.57 -69.51
C VAL A 220 -14.78 -29.02 -69.54
N VAL A 221 -14.98 -29.55 -70.74
CA VAL A 221 -15.45 -30.92 -70.96
C VAL A 221 -14.32 -31.74 -71.54
N ALA A 222 -14.03 -32.89 -70.95
CA ALA A 222 -13.02 -33.81 -71.45
C ALA A 222 -13.28 -34.19 -72.92
N ASN A 223 -12.24 -34.25 -73.73
CA ASN A 223 -12.30 -34.74 -75.09
C ASN A 223 -12.50 -36.27 -75.11
N GLN A 224 -12.60 -36.87 -76.30
CA GLN A 224 -12.84 -38.32 -76.44
C GLN A 224 -11.71 -39.19 -75.86
N SER A 225 -10.52 -38.62 -75.65
CA SER A 225 -9.37 -39.27 -75.01
C SER A 225 -9.34 -39.09 -73.50
N GLY A 226 -10.28 -38.33 -72.93
CA GLY A 226 -10.34 -38.01 -71.50
C GLY A 226 -9.48 -36.81 -71.08
N GLU A 227 -8.92 -36.03 -72.01
CA GLU A 227 -8.07 -34.87 -71.72
C GLU A 227 -8.89 -33.56 -71.75
N PHE A 228 -8.47 -32.54 -70.98
CA PHE A 228 -9.12 -31.24 -70.93
C PHE A 228 -8.35 -30.18 -71.74
N ASP A 229 -9.01 -29.61 -72.75
CA ASP A 229 -8.48 -28.48 -73.53
C ASP A 229 -8.84 -27.16 -72.81
N ILE A 230 -8.01 -26.77 -71.83
CA ILE A 230 -8.26 -25.59 -70.98
C ILE A 230 -7.85 -24.30 -71.71
N PRO A 231 -8.78 -23.34 -71.92
CA PRO A 231 -8.45 -22.03 -72.48
C PRO A 231 -7.42 -21.27 -71.61
N GLN A 232 -6.49 -20.57 -72.25
CA GLN A 232 -5.40 -19.84 -71.57
C GLN A 232 -5.63 -18.33 -71.50
N THR A 233 -6.50 -17.79 -72.36
CA THR A 233 -6.81 -16.36 -72.43
C THR A 233 -8.32 -16.13 -72.44
N SER A 234 -8.79 -14.98 -71.96
CA SER A 234 -10.22 -14.64 -71.92
C SER A 234 -10.92 -14.74 -73.29
N SER A 235 -10.21 -14.45 -74.39
CA SER A 235 -10.72 -14.58 -75.77
C SER A 235 -10.87 -16.01 -76.26
N GLU A 236 -10.26 -17.00 -75.59
CA GLU A 236 -10.37 -18.42 -75.96
C GLU A 236 -11.59 -19.08 -75.32
N PHE A 237 -12.22 -18.46 -74.32
CA PHE A 237 -13.46 -18.97 -73.73
C PHE A 237 -14.61 -18.81 -74.73
N THR A 238 -15.24 -19.92 -75.07
CA THR A 238 -16.37 -19.96 -76.01
C THR A 238 -17.62 -20.51 -75.31
N VAL A 239 -18.73 -20.65 -76.05
CA VAL A 239 -19.92 -21.37 -75.58
C VAL A 239 -19.59 -22.78 -75.04
N ASN A 240 -18.48 -23.39 -75.47
CA ASN A 240 -18.05 -24.70 -74.95
C ASN A 240 -17.63 -24.69 -73.49
N ASN A 241 -17.25 -23.51 -72.98
CA ASN A 241 -16.82 -23.30 -71.61
C ASN A 241 -17.89 -22.63 -70.75
N ALA A 242 -19.03 -22.25 -71.34
CA ALA A 242 -20.11 -21.59 -70.62
C ALA A 242 -20.74 -22.54 -69.57
N ALA A 243 -21.11 -21.97 -68.43
CA ALA A 243 -21.83 -22.68 -67.38
C ALA A 243 -23.15 -23.23 -67.91
N TYR A 244 -23.50 -24.45 -67.49
CA TYR A 244 -24.79 -25.03 -67.80
C TYR A 244 -25.87 -24.42 -66.91
N VAL A 245 -27.02 -24.17 -67.51
CA VAL A 245 -28.21 -23.72 -66.80
C VAL A 245 -29.40 -24.53 -67.25
N HIS A 246 -30.41 -24.60 -66.41
CA HIS A 246 -31.72 -25.15 -66.71
C HIS A 246 -32.70 -23.98 -66.81
N VAL A 247 -33.61 -24.04 -67.79
CA VAL A 247 -34.51 -22.94 -68.14
C VAL A 247 -35.92 -23.48 -68.36
N PHE A 248 -36.90 -22.84 -67.74
CA PHE A 248 -38.32 -23.11 -67.96
C PHE A 248 -39.07 -21.86 -68.46
N VAL A 249 -39.76 -22.00 -69.59
CA VAL A 249 -40.56 -20.95 -70.24
C VAL A 249 -41.96 -21.48 -70.55
N PRO A 250 -43.01 -21.06 -69.81
CA PRO A 250 -44.37 -21.60 -69.93
C PRO A 250 -44.98 -21.52 -71.34
N ILE A 251 -44.80 -20.39 -72.03
CA ILE A 251 -45.31 -20.20 -73.40
C ILE A 251 -44.64 -21.13 -74.42
N MET A 252 -43.40 -21.55 -74.18
CA MET A 252 -42.74 -22.53 -75.05
C MET A 252 -43.18 -23.95 -74.71
N PHE A 253 -43.42 -24.19 -73.43
CA PHE A 253 -43.89 -25.46 -72.91
C PHE A 253 -45.29 -25.81 -73.47
N SER A 254 -46.17 -24.81 -73.64
CA SER A 254 -47.52 -25.01 -74.20
C SER A 254 -47.52 -25.50 -75.64
N ILE A 255 -46.45 -25.20 -76.39
CA ILE A 255 -46.31 -25.52 -77.81
C ILE A 255 -45.64 -26.87 -77.99
N SER A 256 -44.55 -27.09 -77.27
CA SER A 256 -43.90 -28.38 -77.18
C SER A 256 -43.25 -28.50 -75.80
N PRO A 257 -43.62 -29.52 -75.00
CA PRO A 257 -43.03 -29.74 -73.69
C PRO A 257 -41.50 -29.78 -73.72
N THR A 258 -40.93 -30.37 -74.77
CA THR A 258 -39.48 -30.48 -74.99
C THR A 258 -38.78 -29.16 -75.33
N SER A 259 -39.52 -28.09 -75.64
CA SER A 259 -39.00 -26.79 -76.05
C SER A 259 -39.10 -25.72 -74.95
N GLY A 260 -39.99 -25.93 -73.97
CA GLY A 260 -40.16 -25.02 -72.85
C GLY A 260 -39.44 -25.41 -71.58
N ASP A 261 -38.96 -26.65 -71.46
CA ASP A 261 -38.18 -27.13 -70.33
C ASP A 261 -36.86 -27.70 -70.86
N GLN A 262 -35.74 -27.00 -70.70
CA GLN A 262 -34.49 -27.37 -71.38
C GLN A 262 -33.23 -26.99 -70.62
N TYR A 263 -32.16 -27.74 -70.88
CA TYR A 263 -30.81 -27.27 -70.65
C TYR A 263 -30.40 -26.19 -71.65
N ALA A 264 -29.69 -25.19 -71.15
CA ALA A 264 -29.02 -24.16 -71.90
C ALA A 264 -27.63 -23.90 -71.32
N ARG A 265 -26.91 -22.94 -71.90
CA ARG A 265 -25.63 -22.47 -71.43
C ARG A 265 -25.64 -20.96 -71.32
N LEU A 266 -25.28 -20.41 -70.17
CA LEU A 266 -25.17 -18.97 -70.02
C LEU A 266 -23.74 -18.55 -70.36
N GLN A 267 -23.54 -18.08 -71.59
CA GLN A 267 -22.24 -17.69 -72.10
C GLN A 267 -21.95 -16.24 -71.71
N VAL A 268 -20.86 -16.06 -70.96
CA VAL A 268 -20.23 -14.76 -70.74
C VAL A 268 -19.21 -14.53 -71.86
N ASP A 269 -19.28 -13.38 -72.53
CA ASP A 269 -18.19 -12.91 -73.38
C ASP A 269 -17.11 -12.25 -72.52
N TRP A 270 -16.14 -13.05 -72.09
CA TRP A 270 -15.02 -12.62 -71.26
C TRP A 270 -14.11 -11.58 -71.92
N SER A 271 -14.22 -11.37 -73.23
CA SER A 271 -13.49 -10.31 -73.94
C SER A 271 -14.22 -8.95 -73.92
N SER A 272 -15.50 -8.93 -73.51
CA SER A 272 -16.35 -7.74 -73.43
C SER A 272 -16.33 -7.03 -72.07
N LEU A 273 -15.56 -7.55 -71.11
CA LEU A 273 -15.60 -7.09 -69.73
C LEU A 273 -15.17 -5.63 -69.58
N THR A 274 -15.98 -4.87 -68.85
CA THR A 274 -15.65 -3.50 -68.43
C THR A 274 -15.77 -3.41 -66.91
N GLU A 275 -14.69 -3.03 -66.23
CA GLU A 275 -14.68 -2.91 -64.76
C GLU A 275 -15.63 -1.80 -64.29
N VAL A 276 -16.38 -2.09 -63.22
CA VAL A 276 -17.29 -1.12 -62.57
C VAL A 276 -16.55 -0.45 -61.42
N GLU A 277 -15.91 0.70 -61.70
CA GLU A 277 -15.06 1.41 -60.73
C GLU A 277 -15.75 1.73 -59.40
N ASN A 278 -17.04 2.08 -59.43
CA ASN A 278 -17.84 2.41 -58.24
C ASN A 278 -18.96 1.40 -58.02
N ALA A 279 -18.62 0.11 -57.93
CA ALA A 279 -19.61 -0.95 -57.72
C ALA A 279 -20.52 -0.70 -56.50
N GLN A 280 -20.05 0.03 -55.48
CA GLN A 280 -20.84 0.39 -54.30
C GLN A 280 -22.04 1.31 -54.61
N GLU A 281 -22.02 2.02 -55.74
CA GLU A 281 -23.11 2.86 -56.22
C GLU A 281 -24.11 2.09 -57.10
N ASN A 282 -23.80 0.82 -57.44
CA ASN A 282 -24.67 -0.01 -58.25
C ASN A 282 -25.70 -0.75 -57.36
N VAL A 283 -26.98 -0.45 -57.56
CA VAL A 283 -28.06 -0.99 -56.73
C VAL A 283 -28.22 -2.50 -56.86
N SER A 284 -28.06 -3.08 -58.05
CA SER A 284 -28.19 -4.52 -58.27
C SER A 284 -27.08 -5.29 -57.58
N TYR A 285 -25.83 -4.79 -57.65
CA TYR A 285 -24.71 -5.35 -56.89
C TYR A 285 -24.93 -5.22 -55.38
N GLN A 286 -25.33 -4.04 -54.89
CA GLN A 286 -25.60 -3.86 -53.45
C GLN A 286 -26.73 -4.77 -52.95
N LEU A 287 -27.81 -4.91 -53.72
CA LEU A 287 -28.93 -5.78 -53.36
C LEU A 287 -28.53 -7.24 -53.30
N TRP A 288 -27.82 -7.74 -54.33
CA TRP A 288 -27.26 -9.10 -54.33
C TRP A 288 -26.34 -9.32 -53.14
N LYS A 289 -25.39 -8.40 -52.93
CA LYS A 289 -24.45 -8.46 -51.82
C LYS A 289 -25.15 -8.51 -50.47
N ALA A 290 -26.19 -7.70 -50.27
CA ALA A 290 -26.98 -7.63 -49.04
C ALA A 290 -27.78 -8.90 -48.78
N LYS A 291 -28.41 -9.48 -49.81
CA LYS A 291 -29.17 -10.74 -49.70
C LYS A 291 -28.28 -11.93 -49.36
N ASN A 292 -27.00 -11.89 -49.75
CA ASN A 292 -26.01 -12.91 -49.40
C ASN A 292 -25.44 -12.77 -47.98
N ILE A 293 -25.83 -11.73 -47.22
CA ILE A 293 -25.44 -11.59 -45.81
C ILE A 293 -26.37 -12.45 -44.94
N SER A 294 -25.81 -13.52 -44.39
CA SER A 294 -26.48 -14.31 -43.37
C SER A 294 -26.50 -13.58 -42.03
N LYS A 295 -27.50 -13.85 -41.18
CA LYS A 295 -27.62 -13.25 -39.84
C LYS A 295 -26.38 -13.46 -38.96
N GLY A 296 -25.73 -14.63 -39.08
CA GLY A 296 -24.48 -14.93 -38.37
C GLY A 296 -24.51 -14.54 -36.88
N ASN A 297 -23.51 -13.77 -36.47
CA ASN A 297 -23.35 -13.25 -35.10
C ASN A 297 -23.81 -11.78 -34.96
N TYR A 298 -24.59 -11.25 -35.91
CA TYR A 298 -25.10 -9.89 -35.81
C TYR A 298 -26.20 -9.76 -34.74
N THR A 299 -26.33 -8.56 -34.18
CA THR A 299 -27.43 -8.20 -33.28
C THR A 299 -28.76 -8.26 -34.05
N GLU A 300 -29.84 -8.62 -33.34
CA GLU A 300 -31.17 -8.72 -33.96
C GLU A 300 -31.59 -7.41 -34.64
N SER A 301 -31.39 -6.29 -33.94
CA SER A 301 -31.78 -4.96 -34.40
C SER A 301 -31.05 -4.54 -35.67
N SER A 302 -29.73 -4.72 -35.73
CA SER A 302 -28.94 -4.31 -36.88
C SER A 302 -29.23 -5.17 -38.11
N TYR A 303 -29.40 -6.49 -37.93
CA TYR A 303 -29.76 -7.38 -39.03
C TYR A 303 -31.18 -7.12 -39.53
N GLN A 304 -32.14 -6.86 -38.64
CA GLN A 304 -33.51 -6.51 -39.03
C GLN A 304 -33.54 -5.21 -39.85
N ALA A 305 -32.78 -4.18 -39.46
CA ALA A 305 -32.68 -2.95 -40.23
C ALA A 305 -32.15 -3.17 -41.66
N LEU A 306 -31.19 -4.09 -41.83
CA LEU A 306 -30.73 -4.52 -43.15
C LEU A 306 -31.85 -5.21 -43.94
N GLN A 307 -32.59 -6.14 -43.33
CA GLN A 307 -33.70 -6.83 -44.00
C GLN A 307 -34.80 -5.88 -44.44
N GLU A 308 -35.18 -4.91 -43.61
CA GLU A 308 -36.15 -3.87 -43.94
C GLU A 308 -35.68 -3.02 -45.13
N THR A 309 -34.39 -2.70 -45.19
CA THR A 309 -33.79 -1.96 -46.32
C THR A 309 -33.77 -2.80 -47.60
N ILE A 310 -33.44 -4.10 -47.51
CA ILE A 310 -33.51 -5.05 -48.62
C ILE A 310 -34.95 -5.13 -49.16
N GLU A 311 -35.94 -5.23 -48.28
CA GLU A 311 -37.36 -5.32 -48.65
C GLU A 311 -37.85 -4.04 -49.35
N ASP A 312 -37.51 -2.86 -48.82
CA ASP A 312 -37.87 -1.58 -49.45
C ASP A 312 -37.26 -1.44 -50.85
N VAL A 313 -35.95 -1.71 -51.00
CA VAL A 313 -35.26 -1.59 -52.29
C VAL A 313 -35.72 -2.67 -53.27
N SER A 314 -35.82 -3.92 -52.84
CA SER A 314 -36.34 -5.02 -53.66
C SER A 314 -37.79 -4.76 -54.10
N GLY A 315 -38.63 -4.21 -53.21
CA GLY A 315 -40.00 -3.81 -53.51
C GLY A 315 -40.07 -2.73 -54.58
N LYS A 316 -39.25 -1.68 -54.49
CA LYS A 316 -39.14 -0.63 -55.53
C LYS A 316 -38.76 -1.21 -56.88
N LEU A 317 -37.74 -2.06 -56.92
CA LEU A 317 -37.22 -2.67 -58.16
C LEU A 317 -38.12 -3.81 -58.70
N THR A 318 -39.08 -4.28 -57.90
CA THR A 318 -40.09 -5.27 -58.27
C THR A 318 -41.35 -4.61 -58.86
N ASN A 319 -41.80 -3.51 -58.27
CA ASN A 319 -43.05 -2.83 -58.61
C ASN A 319 -42.84 -1.80 -59.74
N ILE A 320 -42.61 -2.29 -60.96
CA ILE A 320 -42.17 -1.47 -62.10
C ILE A 320 -43.22 -1.32 -63.21
N TRP A 321 -44.16 -2.25 -63.36
CA TRP A 321 -45.09 -2.23 -64.50
C TRP A 321 -46.32 -1.36 -64.23
N PRO A 322 -46.86 -0.64 -65.23
CA PRO A 322 -48.06 0.18 -65.02
C PRO A 322 -49.33 -0.67 -64.85
N ASP A 323 -49.42 -1.82 -65.52
CA ASP A 323 -50.61 -2.65 -65.61
C ASP A 323 -50.29 -4.14 -65.46
N SER A 324 -51.25 -4.92 -64.97
CA SER A 324 -51.11 -6.38 -64.81
C SER A 324 -51.04 -7.15 -66.13
N THR A 325 -51.29 -6.51 -67.28
CA THR A 325 -51.17 -7.11 -68.61
C THR A 325 -50.37 -6.18 -69.50
N LEU A 326 -49.48 -6.74 -70.32
CA LEU A 326 -48.60 -5.95 -71.16
C LEU A 326 -49.22 -5.65 -72.52
N GLU A 327 -48.98 -4.44 -73.00
CA GLU A 327 -49.32 -4.07 -74.37
C GLU A 327 -48.35 -4.74 -75.35
N MET A 328 -48.87 -5.16 -76.51
CA MET A 328 -48.06 -5.72 -77.60
C MET A 328 -47.94 -4.73 -78.75
N SER A 329 -46.72 -4.57 -79.28
CA SER A 329 -46.44 -3.78 -80.48
C SER A 329 -46.12 -4.71 -81.66
N GLY A 330 -46.59 -4.36 -82.86
CA GLY A 330 -46.42 -5.17 -84.08
C GLY A 330 -47.58 -6.15 -84.33
N ALA A 331 -47.37 -7.12 -85.23
CA ALA A 331 -48.38 -8.10 -85.60
C ALA A 331 -47.76 -9.47 -85.91
N GLY A 332 -48.52 -10.54 -85.66
CA GLY A 332 -48.10 -11.92 -85.94
C GLY A 332 -46.82 -12.32 -85.20
N PHE A 333 -45.93 -13.05 -85.87
CA PHE A 333 -44.67 -13.54 -85.26
C PHE A 333 -43.66 -12.46 -84.89
N GLN A 334 -43.86 -11.21 -85.35
CA GLN A 334 -42.98 -10.08 -85.03
C GLN A 334 -43.51 -9.22 -83.89
N ALA A 335 -44.65 -9.59 -83.28
CA ALA A 335 -45.19 -8.85 -82.16
C ALA A 335 -44.29 -9.02 -80.92
N VAL A 336 -44.02 -7.92 -80.23
CA VAL A 336 -43.18 -7.86 -79.02
C VAL A 336 -43.88 -7.08 -77.92
N PRO A 337 -43.68 -7.44 -76.64
CA PRO A 337 -44.24 -6.67 -75.53
C PRO A 337 -43.62 -5.27 -75.47
N VAL A 338 -44.44 -4.28 -75.13
CA VAL A 338 -44.01 -2.90 -74.90
C VAL A 338 -43.41 -2.80 -73.50
N LEU A 339 -42.13 -2.43 -73.42
CA LEU A 339 -41.40 -2.32 -72.16
C LEU A 339 -41.63 -0.94 -71.52
N ASN A 340 -42.87 -0.65 -71.10
CA ASN A 340 -43.27 0.61 -70.47
C ASN A 340 -43.08 0.59 -68.94
N GLN A 341 -42.10 -0.15 -68.46
CA GLN A 341 -41.75 -0.24 -67.04
C GLN A 341 -41.24 1.10 -66.48
N LYS A 342 -41.28 1.24 -65.16
CA LYS A 342 -40.67 2.35 -64.44
C LYS A 342 -39.15 2.30 -64.63
N GLU A 343 -38.63 3.31 -65.32
CA GLU A 343 -37.19 3.56 -65.40
C GLU A 343 -36.75 4.44 -64.22
N PHE A 344 -35.72 4.00 -63.49
CA PHE A 344 -35.15 4.75 -62.37
C PHE A 344 -34.03 5.67 -62.85
N THR A 345 -34.02 6.91 -62.38
CA THR A 345 -32.91 7.83 -62.63
C THR A 345 -31.62 7.33 -61.98
N VAL A 346 -30.47 7.77 -62.49
CA VAL A 346 -29.15 7.46 -61.91
C VAL A 346 -29.12 7.80 -60.41
N GLN A 347 -29.70 8.94 -60.02
CA GLN A 347 -29.76 9.36 -58.62
C GLN A 347 -30.62 8.42 -57.77
N GLU A 348 -31.81 8.01 -58.24
CA GLU A 348 -32.66 7.06 -57.49
C GLU A 348 -31.95 5.71 -57.30
N GLN A 349 -31.22 5.23 -58.32
CA GLN A 349 -30.42 4.01 -58.21
C GLN A 349 -29.28 4.17 -57.20
N GLN A 350 -28.55 5.28 -57.26
CA GLN A 350 -27.48 5.60 -56.31
C GLN A 350 -28.00 5.75 -54.88
N ASP A 351 -29.19 6.33 -54.69
CA ASP A 351 -29.82 6.48 -53.38
C ASP A 351 -30.21 5.12 -52.79
N MET A 352 -30.78 4.22 -53.61
CA MET A 352 -31.08 2.83 -53.19
C MET A 352 -29.81 2.04 -52.86
N ALA A 353 -28.77 2.16 -53.69
CA ALA A 353 -27.48 1.52 -53.45
C ALA A 353 -26.84 2.03 -52.14
N SER A 354 -26.88 3.36 -51.93
CA SER A 354 -26.35 4.01 -50.72
C SER A 354 -27.12 3.62 -49.47
N ALA A 355 -28.45 3.48 -49.55
CA ALA A 355 -29.27 3.01 -48.44
C ALA A 355 -28.86 1.59 -47.99
N ILE A 356 -28.70 0.67 -48.95
CA ILE A 356 -28.22 -0.69 -48.66
C ILE A 356 -26.80 -0.66 -48.09
N ALA A 357 -25.89 0.09 -48.72
CA ALA A 357 -24.50 0.18 -48.25
C ALA A 357 -24.42 0.73 -46.82
N ALA A 358 -25.24 1.72 -46.47
CA ALA A 358 -25.36 2.24 -45.12
C ALA A 358 -25.86 1.18 -44.14
N ALA A 359 -26.95 0.46 -44.47
CA ALA A 359 -27.48 -0.60 -43.63
C ALA A 359 -26.48 -1.74 -43.39
N ILE A 360 -25.72 -2.14 -44.43
CA ILE A 360 -24.62 -3.11 -44.27
C ILE A 360 -23.54 -2.57 -43.32
N SER A 361 -23.19 -1.28 -43.42
CA SER A 361 -22.16 -0.67 -42.56
C SER A 361 -22.59 -0.49 -41.10
N GLU A 362 -23.90 -0.48 -40.84
CA GLU A 362 -24.51 -0.38 -39.51
C GLU A 362 -24.75 -1.74 -38.84
N LEU A 363 -24.43 -2.85 -39.53
CA LEU A 363 -24.42 -4.18 -38.91
C LEU A 363 -23.48 -4.19 -37.70
N GLU A 364 -24.01 -4.62 -36.56
CA GLU A 364 -23.27 -4.74 -35.31
C GLU A 364 -23.20 -6.20 -34.90
N GLU A 365 -22.00 -6.71 -34.63
CA GLU A 365 -21.82 -8.05 -34.07
C GLU A 365 -22.16 -8.08 -32.58
N LYS A 366 -22.57 -9.25 -32.09
CA LYS A 366 -22.75 -9.50 -30.66
C LYS A 366 -21.40 -9.50 -29.95
N GLY A 367 -21.34 -8.80 -28.81
CA GLY A 367 -20.10 -8.62 -28.05
C GLY A 367 -19.67 -9.86 -27.26
N ASP A 368 -18.36 -10.13 -27.20
CA ASP A 368 -17.80 -11.14 -26.30
C ASP A 368 -17.86 -10.66 -24.84
N LYS A 369 -18.61 -11.40 -24.02
CA LYS A 369 -18.90 -11.09 -22.61
C LYS A 369 -17.86 -11.65 -21.63
N THR A 370 -16.79 -12.28 -22.10
CA THR A 370 -15.78 -12.92 -21.23
C THR A 370 -15.18 -11.95 -20.22
N SER A 371 -14.71 -10.79 -20.68
CA SER A 371 -14.15 -9.74 -19.81
C SER A 371 -15.19 -9.13 -18.87
N LEU A 372 -16.43 -8.97 -19.34
CA LEU A 372 -17.54 -8.43 -18.54
C LEU A 372 -17.88 -9.36 -17.37
N ARG A 373 -17.99 -10.68 -17.63
CA ARG A 373 -18.23 -11.69 -16.59
C ARG A 373 -17.14 -11.68 -15.52
N ALA A 374 -15.87 -11.64 -15.93
CA ALA A 374 -14.75 -11.58 -14.99
C ALA A 374 -14.78 -10.31 -14.11
N LEU A 375 -15.21 -9.17 -14.64
CA LEU A 375 -15.40 -7.94 -13.85
C LEU A 375 -16.59 -8.05 -12.90
N ILE A 376 -17.71 -8.64 -13.34
CA ILE A 376 -18.88 -8.89 -12.50
C ILE A 376 -18.53 -9.80 -11.33
N GLU A 377 -17.74 -10.86 -11.55
CA GLU A 377 -17.27 -11.75 -10.47
C GLU A 377 -16.42 -11.00 -9.43
N LYS A 378 -15.52 -10.11 -9.88
CA LYS A 378 -14.74 -9.24 -8.98
C LYS A 378 -15.61 -8.25 -8.23
N ALA A 379 -16.65 -7.72 -8.88
CA ALA A 379 -17.58 -6.79 -8.27
C ALA A 379 -18.47 -7.47 -7.23
N ASP A 380 -18.88 -8.72 -7.46
CA ASP A 380 -19.80 -9.45 -6.59
C ASP A 380 -19.20 -9.84 -5.23
N VAL A 381 -17.87 -9.80 -5.08
CA VAL A 381 -17.20 -10.04 -3.80
C VAL A 381 -17.04 -8.78 -2.94
N CYS A 382 -17.28 -7.59 -3.50
CA CYS A 382 -17.21 -6.34 -2.75
C CYS A 382 -18.36 -6.23 -1.75
N GLN A 383 -18.10 -5.67 -0.57
CA GLN A 383 -19.09 -5.54 0.51
C GLN A 383 -19.33 -4.08 0.86
N GLU A 384 -20.60 -3.66 0.85
CA GLU A 384 -21.03 -2.28 1.12
C GLU A 384 -20.44 -1.69 2.40
N SER A 385 -20.38 -2.49 3.47
CA SER A 385 -19.87 -2.05 4.77
C SER A 385 -18.38 -1.68 4.75
N GLN A 386 -17.62 -2.10 3.74
CA GLN A 386 -16.20 -1.81 3.61
C GLN A 386 -15.91 -0.51 2.86
N TYR A 387 -16.89 0.04 2.12
CA TYR A 387 -16.69 1.18 1.23
C TYR A 387 -17.54 2.39 1.63
N THR A 388 -17.10 3.58 1.25
CA THR A 388 -17.83 4.82 1.53
C THR A 388 -19.11 4.88 0.68
N PRO A 389 -20.25 5.34 1.24
CA PRO A 389 -21.49 5.48 0.47
C PRO A 389 -21.34 6.23 -0.85
N GLU A 390 -20.53 7.30 -0.87
CA GLU A 390 -20.31 8.15 -2.05
C GLU A 390 -19.71 7.38 -3.24
N THR A 391 -18.88 6.37 -2.98
CA THR A 391 -18.27 5.54 -4.03
C THR A 391 -19.00 4.24 -4.27
N TRP A 392 -19.72 3.74 -3.27
CA TRP A 392 -20.50 2.51 -3.34
C TRP A 392 -21.75 2.64 -4.21
N GLU A 393 -22.49 3.76 -4.11
CA GLU A 393 -23.73 3.97 -4.89
C GLU A 393 -23.48 3.93 -6.42
N PRO A 394 -22.52 4.67 -6.99
CA PRO A 394 -22.21 4.58 -8.42
C PRO A 394 -21.73 3.19 -8.84
N PHE A 395 -20.96 2.52 -7.99
CA PHE A 395 -20.51 1.15 -8.22
C PHE A 395 -21.68 0.16 -8.32
N GLN A 396 -22.67 0.25 -7.43
CA GLN A 396 -23.86 -0.62 -7.51
C GLN A 396 -24.66 -0.38 -8.79
N VAL A 397 -24.80 0.87 -9.23
CA VAL A 397 -25.49 1.21 -10.49
C VAL A 397 -24.74 0.61 -11.68
N ALA A 398 -23.42 0.77 -11.74
CA ALA A 398 -22.59 0.20 -12.80
C ALA A 398 -22.64 -1.34 -12.82
N LEU A 399 -22.61 -1.99 -11.64
CA LEU A 399 -22.75 -3.44 -11.53
C LEU A 399 -24.12 -3.93 -12.00
N ALA A 400 -25.20 -3.22 -11.66
CA ALA A 400 -26.54 -3.56 -12.11
C ALA A 400 -26.66 -3.45 -13.65
N ALA A 401 -26.15 -2.37 -14.23
CA ALA A 401 -26.11 -2.18 -15.68
C ALA A 401 -25.26 -3.25 -16.38
N ALA A 402 -24.07 -3.56 -15.85
CA ALA A 402 -23.22 -4.63 -16.35
C ALA A 402 -23.91 -6.00 -16.33
N LYS A 403 -24.63 -6.33 -15.25
CA LYS A 403 -25.43 -7.56 -15.14
C LYS A 403 -26.63 -7.58 -16.08
N GLN A 404 -27.16 -6.44 -16.49
CA GLN A 404 -28.21 -6.39 -17.50
C GLN A 404 -27.64 -6.76 -18.88
N VAL A 405 -26.51 -6.14 -19.27
CA VAL A 405 -25.81 -6.44 -20.53
C VAL A 405 -25.32 -7.89 -20.57
N GLU A 406 -24.85 -8.43 -19.44
CA GLU A 406 -24.41 -9.82 -19.34
C GLU A 406 -25.54 -10.82 -19.65
N ARG A 407 -26.77 -10.52 -19.27
CA ARG A 407 -27.96 -11.36 -19.52
C ARG A 407 -28.58 -11.19 -20.89
N ASP A 408 -28.23 -10.15 -21.64
CA ASP A 408 -28.82 -9.87 -22.95
C ASP A 408 -28.04 -10.59 -24.07
N ASP A 409 -28.53 -11.75 -24.52
CA ASP A 409 -27.90 -12.55 -25.59
C ASP A 409 -27.80 -11.86 -26.96
N ASN A 410 -28.38 -10.66 -27.11
CA ASN A 410 -28.26 -9.81 -28.29
C ASN A 410 -27.42 -8.55 -28.07
N ALA A 411 -26.78 -8.38 -26.90
CA ALA A 411 -25.95 -7.21 -26.62
C ALA A 411 -24.82 -7.05 -27.65
N GLY A 412 -24.74 -5.86 -28.24
CA GLY A 412 -23.72 -5.52 -29.23
C GLY A 412 -22.32 -5.35 -28.65
N VAL A 413 -21.29 -5.37 -29.50
CA VAL A 413 -19.90 -5.06 -29.09
C VAL A 413 -19.83 -3.72 -28.37
N SER A 414 -20.56 -2.71 -28.82
CA SER A 414 -20.54 -1.36 -28.23
C SER A 414 -21.09 -1.36 -26.79
N GLU A 415 -22.19 -2.06 -26.55
CA GLU A 415 -22.82 -2.17 -25.23
C GLU A 415 -21.96 -2.95 -24.24
N VAL A 416 -21.40 -4.08 -24.67
CA VAL A 416 -20.49 -4.89 -23.84
C VAL A 416 -19.23 -4.10 -23.48
N THR A 417 -18.63 -3.43 -24.46
CA THR A 417 -17.43 -2.60 -24.24
C THR A 417 -17.71 -1.46 -23.25
N ARG A 418 -18.86 -0.80 -23.40
CA ARG A 418 -19.28 0.26 -22.49
C ARG A 418 -19.50 -0.26 -21.07
N ALA A 419 -20.19 -1.39 -20.91
CA ALA A 419 -20.41 -2.01 -19.60
C ALA A 419 -19.11 -2.43 -18.91
N VAL A 420 -18.14 -2.97 -19.65
CA VAL A 420 -16.80 -3.30 -19.15
C VAL A 420 -16.10 -2.05 -18.63
N SER A 421 -16.10 -0.97 -19.41
CA SER A 421 -15.46 0.29 -19.02
C SER A 421 -16.14 0.93 -17.81
N GLU A 422 -17.46 1.05 -17.82
CA GLU A 422 -18.24 1.67 -16.73
C GLU A 422 -18.07 0.90 -15.41
N LEU A 423 -18.19 -0.44 -15.41
CA LEU A 423 -17.97 -1.26 -14.22
C LEU A 423 -16.51 -1.23 -13.76
N GLY A 424 -15.56 -1.30 -14.68
CA GLY A 424 -14.12 -1.21 -14.37
C GLY A 424 -13.77 0.10 -13.68
N ASN A 425 -14.22 1.23 -14.22
CA ASN A 425 -13.99 2.55 -13.63
C ASN A 425 -14.65 2.68 -12.26
N ALA A 426 -15.86 2.14 -12.09
CA ALA A 426 -16.55 2.20 -10.80
C ALA A 426 -15.88 1.33 -9.74
N LEU A 427 -15.32 0.17 -10.11
CA LEU A 427 -14.48 -0.66 -9.24
C LEU A 427 -13.21 0.07 -8.78
N GLU A 428 -12.54 0.76 -9.69
CA GLU A 428 -11.32 1.52 -9.39
C GLU A 428 -11.60 2.75 -8.52
N ALA A 429 -12.80 3.34 -8.63
CA ALA A 429 -13.23 4.50 -7.85
C ALA A 429 -13.68 4.17 -6.42
N LEU A 430 -13.80 2.89 -6.05
CA LEU A 430 -14.20 2.48 -4.71
C LEU A 430 -13.19 2.94 -3.64
N VAL A 431 -13.69 3.66 -2.63
CA VAL A 431 -12.90 4.13 -1.49
C VAL A 431 -13.30 3.35 -0.24
N LYS A 432 -12.32 2.73 0.42
CA LYS A 432 -12.56 2.02 1.69
C LYS A 432 -12.88 2.99 2.81
N ARG A 433 -13.78 2.60 3.71
CA ARG A 433 -14.06 3.35 4.94
C ARG A 433 -12.83 3.39 5.84
N ALA A 434 -12.63 4.51 6.55
CA ALA A 434 -11.61 4.64 7.56
C ALA A 434 -11.84 3.67 8.74
N ASN A 435 -10.76 3.18 9.33
CA ASN A 435 -10.80 2.45 10.60
C ASN A 435 -11.03 3.43 11.74
N THR A 436 -12.11 3.24 12.49
CA THR A 436 -12.56 4.14 13.57
C THR A 436 -12.35 3.57 14.97
N ASP A 437 -11.74 2.39 15.11
CA ASP A 437 -11.67 1.67 16.38
C ASP A 437 -10.86 2.42 17.45
N GLU A 438 -9.73 3.02 17.05
CA GLU A 438 -8.90 3.82 17.95
C GLU A 438 -9.62 5.11 18.38
N LEU A 439 -10.26 5.80 17.43
CA LEU A 439 -11.05 7.01 17.72
C LEU A 439 -12.19 6.73 18.69
N LYS A 440 -12.90 5.60 18.54
CA LYS A 440 -13.94 5.17 19.49
C LYS A 440 -13.37 4.91 20.87
N THR A 441 -12.21 4.25 20.96
CA THR A 441 -11.56 3.90 22.22
C THR A 441 -11.17 5.15 23.01
N ILE A 442 -10.47 6.09 22.37
CA ILE A 442 -10.04 7.32 23.03
C ILE A 442 -11.22 8.26 23.33
N LEU A 443 -12.25 8.26 22.49
CA LEU A 443 -13.49 8.99 22.77
C LEU A 443 -14.20 8.47 24.02
N GLU A 444 -14.25 7.16 24.23
CA GLU A 444 -14.81 6.56 25.44
C GLU A 444 -14.01 6.97 26.68
N GLN A 445 -12.68 6.94 26.60
CA GLN A 445 -11.79 7.39 27.69
C GLN A 445 -11.99 8.88 28.02
N ALA A 446 -12.05 9.74 27.01
CA ALA A 446 -12.27 11.18 27.20
C ALA A 446 -13.67 11.47 27.79
N SER A 447 -14.69 10.72 27.36
CA SER A 447 -16.09 10.96 27.74
C SER A 447 -16.40 10.58 29.19
N VAL A 448 -15.60 9.72 29.81
CA VAL A 448 -15.79 9.33 31.22
C VAL A 448 -15.08 10.25 32.22
N LEU A 449 -14.22 11.15 31.74
CA LEU A 449 -13.56 12.13 32.60
C LEU A 449 -14.58 13.08 33.21
N LYS A 450 -14.32 13.52 34.44
CA LYS A 450 -15.12 14.50 35.17
C LYS A 450 -14.30 15.75 35.43
N ASN A 451 -14.96 16.91 35.43
CA ASN A 451 -14.30 18.18 35.71
C ASN A 451 -13.97 18.32 37.22
N GLU A 452 -12.91 17.66 37.66
CA GLU A 452 -12.47 17.57 39.07
C GLU A 452 -11.36 18.58 39.38
N GLY A 453 -11.64 19.87 39.20
CA GLY A 453 -10.70 20.96 39.50
C GLY A 453 -9.75 21.30 38.35
N TYR A 454 -10.07 20.87 37.12
CA TYR A 454 -9.37 21.32 35.92
C TYR A 454 -9.76 22.76 35.58
N THR A 455 -8.85 23.49 34.94
CA THR A 455 -9.10 24.86 34.51
C THR A 455 -10.20 24.89 33.44
N GLN A 456 -11.05 25.92 33.47
CA GLN A 456 -12.15 26.08 32.52
C GLN A 456 -11.69 26.05 31.05
N ALA A 457 -10.50 26.61 30.76
CA ALA A 457 -9.95 26.66 29.41
C ALA A 457 -9.60 25.25 28.88
N THR A 458 -8.84 24.47 29.66
CA THR A 458 -8.41 23.13 29.24
C THR A 458 -9.58 22.14 29.20
N TRP A 459 -10.54 22.28 30.13
CA TRP A 459 -11.77 21.47 30.10
C TRP A 459 -12.66 21.76 28.89
N SER A 460 -12.82 23.04 28.52
CA SER A 460 -13.58 23.43 27.32
C SER A 460 -12.92 22.92 26.04
N ALA A 461 -11.58 22.94 25.97
CA ALA A 461 -10.85 22.39 24.83
C ALA A 461 -11.08 20.87 24.67
N LEU A 462 -11.09 20.11 25.78
CA LEU A 462 -11.44 18.68 25.76
C LEU A 462 -12.86 18.44 25.25
N GLN A 463 -13.86 19.19 25.74
CA GLN A 463 -15.25 19.04 25.30
C GLN A 463 -15.40 19.32 23.79
N GLN A 464 -14.72 20.34 23.27
CA GLN A 464 -14.72 20.61 21.83
C GLN A 464 -14.07 19.46 21.04
N ALA A 465 -12.95 18.91 21.51
CA ALA A 465 -12.31 17.78 20.87
C ALA A 465 -13.22 16.53 20.83
N ILE A 466 -13.96 16.25 21.91
CA ILE A 466 -14.98 15.18 21.96
C ILE A 466 -16.06 15.41 20.89
N ASP A 467 -16.61 16.62 20.80
CA ASP A 467 -17.64 16.96 19.81
C ASP A 467 -17.13 16.79 18.37
N HIS A 468 -15.90 17.21 18.09
CA HIS A 468 -15.28 17.07 16.78
C HIS A 468 -15.02 15.60 16.41
N ALA A 469 -14.49 14.81 17.36
CA ALA A 469 -14.30 13.38 17.20
C ALA A 469 -15.63 12.66 16.89
N GLN A 470 -16.72 12.99 17.60
CA GLN A 470 -18.04 12.40 17.35
C GLN A 470 -18.55 12.71 15.94
N ARG A 471 -18.41 13.96 15.47
CA ARG A 471 -18.83 14.33 14.10
C ARG A 471 -18.07 13.55 13.03
N VAL A 472 -16.79 13.24 13.24
CA VAL A 472 -16.00 12.43 12.31
C VAL A 472 -16.42 10.96 12.34
N LEU A 473 -16.77 10.41 13.51
CA LEU A 473 -17.33 9.05 13.62
C LEU A 473 -18.66 8.89 12.90
N ASP A 474 -19.50 9.94 12.93
CA ASP A 474 -20.82 9.93 12.28
C ASP A 474 -20.72 10.15 10.75
N ASN A 475 -19.57 10.59 10.25
CA ASN A 475 -19.32 10.78 8.82
C ASN A 475 -18.85 9.46 8.16
N ALA A 476 -19.76 8.77 7.48
CA ALA A 476 -19.47 7.53 6.76
C ALA A 476 -18.45 7.68 5.60
N ASN A 477 -18.15 8.91 5.18
CA ASN A 477 -17.15 9.24 4.15
C ASN A 477 -15.84 9.79 4.75
N ALA A 478 -15.66 9.77 6.07
CA ALA A 478 -14.43 10.24 6.71
C ALA A 478 -13.20 9.49 6.16
N THR A 479 -12.16 10.25 5.86
CA THR A 479 -10.86 9.72 5.45
C THR A 479 -10.08 9.21 6.67
N GLN A 480 -9.14 8.30 6.46
CA GLN A 480 -8.27 7.83 7.55
C GLN A 480 -7.50 8.99 8.20
N SER A 481 -7.04 9.96 7.40
CA SER A 481 -6.34 11.14 7.92
C SER A 481 -7.22 12.02 8.83
N GLU A 482 -8.52 12.14 8.54
CA GLU A 482 -9.44 12.88 9.41
C GLU A 482 -9.66 12.15 10.73
N VAL A 483 -9.80 10.81 10.68
CA VAL A 483 -9.92 9.98 11.88
C VAL A 483 -8.66 10.07 12.73
N ASP A 484 -7.48 9.90 12.14
CA ASP A 484 -6.18 9.95 12.83
C ASP A 484 -5.94 11.35 13.44
N ALA A 485 -6.32 12.41 12.73
CA ALA A 485 -6.23 13.78 13.25
C ALA A 485 -7.12 13.99 14.48
N GLN A 486 -8.32 13.40 14.52
CA GLN A 486 -9.18 13.48 15.70
C GLN A 486 -8.67 12.64 16.87
N VAL A 487 -8.03 11.48 16.61
CA VAL A 487 -7.34 10.70 17.65
C VAL A 487 -6.27 11.57 18.31
N GLN A 488 -5.40 12.21 17.51
CA GLN A 488 -4.33 13.07 18.03
C GLN A 488 -4.87 14.31 18.75
N ALA A 489 -5.90 14.96 18.20
CA ALA A 489 -6.51 16.13 18.81
C ALA A 489 -7.13 15.79 20.17
N LEU A 490 -7.81 14.64 20.27
CA LEU A 490 -8.44 14.21 21.51
C LEU A 490 -7.39 13.79 22.55
N GLN A 491 -6.35 13.06 22.16
CA GLN A 491 -5.22 12.72 23.03
C GLN A 491 -4.53 13.98 23.57
N THR A 492 -4.24 14.94 22.69
CA THR A 492 -3.60 16.21 23.06
C THR A 492 -4.46 17.00 24.05
N ALA A 493 -5.78 17.02 23.85
CA ALA A 493 -6.70 17.71 24.76
C ALA A 493 -6.76 17.04 26.14
N MET A 494 -6.65 15.71 26.20
CA MET A 494 -6.54 14.95 27.45
C MET A 494 -5.21 15.24 28.16
N ASP A 495 -4.09 15.22 27.44
CA ASP A 495 -2.74 15.46 28.00
C ASP A 495 -2.55 16.90 28.50
N ASN A 496 -3.26 17.85 27.91
CA ASN A 496 -3.21 19.28 28.27
C ASN A 496 -4.18 19.69 29.39
N LEU A 497 -4.90 18.75 30.00
CA LEU A 497 -5.69 19.06 31.19
C LEU A 497 -4.78 19.54 32.33
N ARG A 498 -5.12 20.66 32.96
CA ARG A 498 -4.36 21.26 34.08
C ARG A 498 -5.27 21.65 35.22
N LYS A 499 -4.83 21.43 36.47
CA LYS A 499 -5.61 21.81 37.65
C LYS A 499 -5.33 23.26 38.06
N GLU A 500 -6.30 23.88 38.72
CA GLU A 500 -6.14 25.25 39.21
C GLU A 500 -5.05 25.31 40.31
N GLY A 501 -3.99 26.12 40.11
CA GLY A 501 -2.90 26.32 41.07
C GLY A 501 -1.60 25.54 40.82
N GLU A 502 -1.49 24.79 39.72
CA GLU A 502 -0.28 24.05 39.33
C GLU A 502 0.78 25.00 38.74
N LEU A 503 2.00 25.04 39.30
CA LEU A 503 3.10 25.93 38.88
C LEU A 503 3.98 25.23 37.83
N ASP A 504 4.33 25.95 36.77
CA ASP A 504 5.24 25.49 35.72
C ASP A 504 6.53 26.31 35.75
N ARG A 505 7.68 25.64 35.84
CA ARG A 505 9.01 26.24 35.91
C ARG A 505 9.36 27.11 34.70
N HIS A 506 8.71 26.92 33.54
CA HIS A 506 8.94 27.71 32.33
C HIS A 506 8.04 28.95 32.24
N THR A 507 6.97 29.03 33.04
CA THR A 507 5.98 30.11 32.97
C THR A 507 5.72 30.78 34.31
N LEU A 508 6.70 30.78 35.21
CA LEU A 508 6.56 31.48 36.49
C LEU A 508 6.39 32.99 36.27
N GLU A 509 5.41 33.57 36.97
CA GLU A 509 5.26 35.02 37.06
C GLU A 509 6.37 35.61 37.94
N ASP A 510 6.66 36.91 37.78
CA ASP A 510 7.57 37.65 38.65
C ASP A 510 7.18 37.48 40.14
N GLY A 511 8.16 37.14 40.97
CA GLY A 511 7.92 36.80 42.37
C GLY A 511 8.99 35.91 42.99
N VAL A 512 8.74 35.50 44.24
CA VAL A 512 9.65 34.66 45.03
C VAL A 512 9.07 33.26 45.17
N TYR A 513 9.93 32.27 44.99
CA TYR A 513 9.61 30.85 45.05
C TYR A 513 10.66 30.14 45.90
N SER A 514 10.26 29.02 46.51
CA SER A 514 11.18 28.08 47.12
C SER A 514 11.29 26.83 46.26
N VAL A 515 12.52 26.29 46.18
CA VAL A 515 12.84 25.04 45.49
C VAL A 515 13.90 24.29 46.29
N TYR A 516 13.74 22.99 46.43
CA TYR A 516 14.72 22.14 47.10
C TYR A 516 15.92 21.86 46.17
N GLY A 517 17.13 21.93 46.71
CA GLY A 517 18.37 21.78 45.95
C GLY A 517 19.47 21.02 46.69
N GLU A 518 20.16 20.12 45.99
CA GLU A 518 21.27 19.32 46.51
C GLU A 518 22.49 19.37 45.58
N MET A 519 23.70 19.36 46.15
CA MET A 519 24.95 19.42 45.41
C MET A 519 25.49 18.02 45.13
N PHE A 520 25.60 17.67 43.86
CA PHE A 520 26.18 16.42 43.35
C PHE A 520 27.56 16.65 42.77
N LYS A 521 28.36 15.59 42.71
CA LYS A 521 29.55 15.53 41.85
C LYS A 521 29.12 15.49 40.38
N THR A 522 30.06 15.76 39.48
CA THR A 522 29.83 15.69 38.03
C THR A 522 29.40 14.31 37.51
N ASN A 523 29.49 13.25 38.33
CA ASN A 523 28.95 11.93 38.01
C ASN A 523 27.42 11.80 38.19
N GLN A 524 26.74 12.86 38.63
CA GLN A 524 25.28 12.96 38.79
C GLN A 524 24.65 11.99 39.81
N THR A 525 25.46 11.19 40.53
CA THR A 525 24.97 10.17 41.46
C THR A 525 25.43 10.40 42.89
N ASP A 526 26.68 10.82 43.08
CA ASP A 526 27.25 11.00 44.41
C ASP A 526 27.10 12.44 44.89
N TYR A 527 26.76 12.63 46.15
CA TYR A 527 26.79 13.96 46.76
C TYR A 527 28.20 14.56 46.73
N SER A 528 28.27 15.85 46.42
CA SER A 528 29.46 16.66 46.58
C SER A 528 29.71 16.91 48.07
N MET A 529 30.97 17.06 48.48
CA MET A 529 31.30 17.50 49.84
C MET A 529 30.79 18.91 50.14
N SER A 530 30.53 19.72 49.10
CA SER A 530 29.91 21.04 49.24
C SER A 530 28.41 20.97 49.53
N ASN A 531 27.78 19.79 49.45
CA ASN A 531 26.37 19.62 49.80
C ASN A 531 26.10 19.98 51.26
N ASP A 532 27.00 19.56 52.15
CA ASP A 532 26.90 19.85 53.58
C ASP A 532 27.17 21.32 53.91
N ALA A 533 27.61 22.11 52.93
CA ALA A 533 27.87 23.53 53.10
C ALA A 533 26.68 24.41 52.74
N ILE A 534 25.56 23.86 52.23
CA ILE A 534 24.40 24.64 51.78
C ILE A 534 23.14 24.33 52.59
N HIS A 535 22.26 25.33 52.71
CA HIS A 535 20.87 25.07 53.05
C HIS A 535 20.11 24.53 51.83
N HIS A 536 19.34 23.45 51.98
CA HIS A 536 18.72 22.78 50.84
C HIS A 536 17.44 23.43 50.33
N THR A 537 16.83 24.33 51.11
CA THR A 537 15.72 25.15 50.59
C THR A 537 16.30 26.42 50.00
N LEU A 538 16.26 26.51 48.67
CA LEU A 538 16.84 27.62 47.91
C LEU A 538 15.76 28.65 47.56
N LYS A 539 16.15 29.92 47.55
CA LYS A 539 15.29 31.00 47.07
C LYS A 539 15.46 31.15 45.56
N LEU A 540 14.36 30.99 44.83
CA LEU A 540 14.26 31.26 43.40
C LEU A 540 13.45 32.56 43.20
N THR A 541 14.06 33.58 42.61
CA THR A 541 13.39 34.85 42.30
C THR A 541 13.25 35.01 40.79
N VAL A 542 12.04 35.36 40.34
CA VAL A 542 11.77 35.74 38.95
C VAL A 542 11.55 37.25 38.91
N GLU A 543 12.42 37.94 38.16
CA GLU A 543 12.40 39.41 37.99
C GLU A 543 12.50 39.74 36.50
N ASP A 544 11.51 40.43 35.93
CA ASP A 544 11.43 40.73 34.49
C ASP A 544 11.61 39.48 33.62
N GLY A 545 11.04 38.35 34.03
CA GLY A 545 11.16 37.05 33.34
C GLY A 545 12.54 36.39 33.42
N LYS A 546 13.47 36.88 34.27
CA LYS A 546 14.78 36.26 34.53
C LYS A 546 14.81 35.58 35.88
N TYR A 547 15.44 34.41 35.92
CA TYR A 547 15.48 33.53 37.09
C TYR A 547 16.80 33.69 37.83
N TYR A 548 16.75 33.79 39.15
CA TYR A 548 17.93 33.89 40.02
C TYR A 548 17.81 32.94 41.20
N LEU A 549 18.88 32.21 41.48
CA LEU A 549 19.00 31.41 42.70
C LEU A 549 19.80 32.20 43.74
N THR A 550 19.30 32.20 44.97
CA THR A 550 20.02 32.65 46.15
C THR A 550 20.26 31.45 47.08
N MET A 551 21.52 31.20 47.40
CA MET A 551 21.97 30.10 48.25
C MET A 551 22.52 30.65 49.56
N ASP A 552 22.24 29.93 50.63
CA ASP A 552 22.73 30.18 51.99
C ASP A 552 23.77 29.13 52.36
N PHE A 553 24.93 29.57 52.83
CA PHE A 553 26.06 28.70 53.16
C PHE A 553 26.30 28.60 54.67
N GLN A 554 26.73 27.42 55.09
CA GLN A 554 27.18 27.13 56.44
C GLN A 554 28.60 26.59 56.43
N GLY A 555 29.25 26.58 57.61
CA GLY A 555 30.54 25.95 57.75
C GLY A 555 30.44 24.43 57.61
N LEU A 556 31.46 23.83 57.01
CA LEU A 556 31.54 22.40 56.75
C LEU A 556 32.68 21.75 57.55
N SER A 557 32.43 20.54 58.03
CA SER A 557 33.43 19.73 58.71
C SER A 557 33.90 18.61 57.79
N TYR A 558 35.20 18.52 57.55
CA TYR A 558 35.79 17.42 56.80
C TYR A 558 37.04 16.88 57.51
N LEU A 559 36.98 15.60 57.89
CA LEU A 559 37.98 14.93 58.74
C LEU A 559 38.16 15.63 60.10
N ASN A 560 39.32 16.24 60.37
CA ASN A 560 39.62 17.00 61.59
C ASN A 560 39.67 18.51 61.34
N LYS A 561 39.27 18.95 60.14
CA LYS A 561 39.29 20.35 59.77
C LYS A 561 37.88 20.86 59.55
N TYR A 562 37.62 22.03 60.08
CA TYR A 562 36.42 22.79 59.83
C TYR A 562 36.79 23.96 58.93
N GLY A 563 35.95 24.26 57.96
CA GLY A 563 36.18 25.36 57.03
C GLY A 563 34.89 25.81 56.38
N TYR A 564 35.03 26.70 55.40
CA TYR A 564 33.92 27.29 54.69
C TYR A 564 34.13 27.16 53.19
N LEU A 565 33.03 27.10 52.45
CA LEU A 565 33.06 27.28 51.00
C LEU A 565 33.44 28.75 50.73
N ALA A 566 34.49 28.96 49.95
CA ALA A 566 35.14 30.25 49.80
C ALA A 566 34.77 30.99 48.52
N GLU A 567 34.59 30.27 47.42
CA GLU A 567 34.14 30.83 46.15
C GLU A 567 33.08 29.91 45.52
N LEU A 568 32.04 30.53 44.94
CA LEU A 568 31.07 29.88 44.07
C LEU A 568 31.07 30.60 42.72
N ALA A 569 31.07 29.84 41.64
CA ALA A 569 30.88 30.34 40.29
C ALA A 569 29.87 29.47 39.55
N TYR A 570 29.19 30.05 38.55
CA TYR A 570 28.24 29.36 37.68
C TYR A 570 28.75 29.32 36.24
N TYR A 571 28.25 28.38 35.46
CA TYR A 571 28.55 28.29 34.04
C TYR A 571 27.55 29.13 33.22
N GLU A 572 28.03 29.95 32.28
CA GLU A 572 27.16 30.64 31.32
C GLU A 572 26.50 29.66 30.33
N ASN A 573 25.43 30.09 29.67
CA ASN A 573 24.82 29.36 28.55
C ASN A 573 25.87 28.91 27.52
N GLY A 574 25.69 27.71 26.97
CA GLY A 574 26.59 27.06 26.01
C GLY A 574 27.61 26.12 26.65
N TYR A 575 27.50 25.82 27.95
CA TYR A 575 28.34 24.79 28.58
C TYR A 575 28.06 23.40 28.00
N GLN A 576 29.06 22.52 28.06
CA GLN A 576 28.99 21.16 27.54
C GLN A 576 29.50 20.14 28.55
N TYR A 577 28.87 18.97 28.58
CA TYR A 577 29.36 17.80 29.30
C TYR A 577 30.34 17.01 28.41
N GLY A 578 31.57 16.83 28.87
CA GLY A 578 32.59 16.00 28.23
C GLY A 578 32.29 14.51 28.33
N ALA A 579 33.08 13.69 27.63
CA ALA A 579 32.88 12.24 27.51
C ALA A 579 32.94 11.46 28.86
N TYR A 580 33.41 12.08 29.93
CA TYR A 580 33.52 11.49 31.27
C TYR A 580 32.81 12.33 32.36
N GLY A 581 31.95 13.27 31.98
CA GLY A 581 31.22 14.15 32.90
C GLY A 581 31.94 15.46 33.24
N ASP A 582 33.16 15.69 32.71
CA ASP A 582 33.89 16.94 32.91
C ASP A 582 33.14 18.11 32.27
N LEU A 583 32.99 19.23 33.00
CA LEU A 583 32.28 20.41 32.53
C LEU A 583 33.21 21.32 31.71
N GLN A 584 32.73 21.80 30.57
CA GLN A 584 33.43 22.77 29.72
C GLN A 584 32.54 23.98 29.46
N GLY A 585 33.03 25.18 29.76
CA GLY A 585 32.31 26.42 29.50
C GLY A 585 32.96 27.64 30.15
N THR A 586 32.31 28.79 29.99
CA THR A 586 32.71 30.04 30.65
C THR A 586 32.19 30.04 32.08
N VAL A 587 33.10 30.11 33.05
CA VAL A 587 32.78 30.16 34.48
C VAL A 587 32.77 31.62 34.95
N VAL A 588 31.67 32.03 35.61
CA VAL A 588 31.45 33.40 36.10
C VAL A 588 31.26 33.37 37.62
N PRO A 589 32.05 34.15 38.39
CA PRO A 589 31.87 34.24 39.84
C PRO A 589 30.46 34.69 40.21
N ALA A 590 29.88 34.03 41.20
CA ALA A 590 28.57 34.39 41.72
C ALA A 590 28.65 35.65 42.60
N THR A 591 27.54 36.35 42.77
CA THR A 591 27.49 37.61 43.53
C THR A 591 27.35 37.32 45.02
N VAL A 592 28.33 37.73 45.82
CA VAL A 592 28.26 37.64 47.28
C VAL A 592 27.33 38.71 47.85
N LEU A 593 26.32 38.29 48.61
CA LEU A 593 25.34 39.16 49.27
C LEU A 593 25.73 39.47 50.72
N SER A 594 26.18 38.47 51.47
CA SER A 594 26.65 38.58 52.86
C SER A 594 27.90 37.73 53.08
N THR A 595 28.62 37.98 54.18
CA THR A 595 29.80 37.21 54.58
C THR A 595 29.61 36.56 55.94
N GLN A 596 30.28 35.43 56.14
CA GLN A 596 30.25 34.65 57.37
C GLN A 596 30.78 35.48 58.54
N LYS A 597 30.02 35.52 59.64
CA LYS A 597 30.33 36.30 60.85
C LYS A 597 30.48 35.41 62.08
N ASN A 598 31.29 35.85 63.03
CA ASN A 598 31.29 35.35 64.40
C ASN A 598 30.05 35.84 65.16
N PRO A 599 29.71 35.23 66.33
CA PRO A 599 28.59 35.71 67.17
C PRO A 599 28.69 37.18 67.59
N ASP A 600 29.89 37.76 67.62
CA ASP A 600 30.14 39.17 67.95
C ASP A 600 29.98 40.12 66.74
N GLY A 601 29.64 39.59 65.57
CA GLY A 601 29.45 40.32 64.32
C GLY A 601 30.73 40.62 63.54
N THR A 602 31.90 40.18 64.00
CA THR A 602 33.15 40.28 63.24
C THR A 602 33.21 39.24 62.13
N ASP A 603 33.96 39.50 61.06
CA ASP A 603 34.17 38.52 60.00
C ASP A 603 34.94 37.29 60.51
N ILE A 604 34.57 36.12 60.02
CA ILE A 604 35.29 34.88 60.33
C ILE A 604 36.69 34.94 59.69
N VAL A 605 37.70 34.81 60.53
CA VAL A 605 39.11 34.73 60.13
C VAL A 605 39.73 33.47 60.73
N ASP A 606 40.29 32.62 59.88
CA ASP A 606 40.90 31.33 60.21
C ASP A 606 42.32 31.19 59.61
N GLU A 607 42.88 30.00 59.71
CA GLU A 607 44.24 29.70 59.23
C GLU A 607 44.41 29.88 57.71
N PHE A 608 43.32 29.84 56.93
CA PHE A 608 43.35 29.92 55.48
C PHE A 608 43.20 31.34 54.97
N ASN A 609 42.34 32.17 55.59
CA ASN A 609 42.07 33.52 55.10
C ASN A 609 42.82 34.65 55.84
N GLN A 610 43.55 34.33 56.91
CA GLN A 610 44.49 35.25 57.54
C GLN A 610 45.73 35.51 56.66
N ALA A 611 46.51 36.54 57.01
CA ALA A 611 47.73 36.89 56.29
C ALA A 611 48.73 35.72 56.27
N GLY A 612 49.09 35.25 55.07
CA GLY A 612 49.99 34.11 54.86
C GLY A 612 49.29 32.76 54.61
N GLY A 613 47.96 32.70 54.76
CA GLY A 613 47.15 31.54 54.38
C GLY A 613 46.86 31.45 52.88
N ILE A 614 46.39 30.29 52.43
CA ILE A 614 46.10 29.98 51.01
C ILE A 614 44.94 30.80 50.41
N TYR A 615 44.12 31.44 51.25
CA TYR A 615 42.99 32.29 50.88
C TYR A 615 43.10 33.69 51.52
N ALA A 616 44.33 34.15 51.76
CA ALA A 616 44.62 35.37 52.51
C ALA A 616 43.88 36.61 52.00
N GLY A 617 43.25 37.35 52.92
CA GLY A 617 42.65 38.66 52.67
C GLY A 617 41.27 38.64 52.01
N LYS A 618 40.65 37.47 51.87
CA LYS A 618 39.28 37.30 51.37
C LYS A 618 38.35 36.81 52.48
N LEU A 619 37.08 37.22 52.41
CA LEU A 619 36.05 36.83 53.37
C LEU A 619 35.24 35.65 52.84
N TYR A 620 34.73 34.81 53.74
CA TYR A 620 33.88 33.68 53.35
C TYR A 620 32.45 34.16 53.06
N PRO A 621 31.84 33.74 51.94
CA PRO A 621 30.46 34.06 51.63
C PRO A 621 29.48 33.33 52.56
N ASP A 622 28.42 34.04 52.91
CA ASP A 622 27.28 33.54 53.67
C ASP A 622 26.10 33.34 52.73
N GLN A 623 25.60 34.41 52.10
CA GLN A 623 24.64 34.30 51.00
C GLN A 623 25.23 34.69 49.65
N ILE A 624 24.87 33.93 48.62
CA ILE A 624 25.27 34.19 47.23
C ILE A 624 24.06 34.18 46.30
N LYS A 625 24.02 35.10 45.32
CA LYS A 625 23.05 35.15 44.23
C LYS A 625 23.72 34.95 42.87
N PHE A 626 23.11 34.13 42.01
CA PHE A 626 23.52 33.96 40.62
C PHE A 626 22.31 33.71 39.70
N PRO A 627 22.41 34.03 38.39
CA PRO A 627 21.33 33.75 37.44
C PRO A 627 21.21 32.25 37.17
N LEU A 628 19.98 31.74 37.18
CA LEU A 628 19.68 30.43 36.61
C LEU A 628 19.59 30.60 35.10
N VAL A 629 20.67 30.26 34.40
CA VAL A 629 20.79 30.44 32.95
C VAL A 629 19.81 29.52 32.20
N SER A 630 19.39 29.91 30.99
CA SER A 630 18.35 29.18 30.26
C SER A 630 18.71 27.72 30.01
N ASP A 631 19.97 27.42 29.70
CA ASP A 631 20.39 26.03 29.42
C ASP A 631 20.27 25.13 30.66
N ALA A 632 20.46 25.69 31.87
CA ALA A 632 20.23 24.97 33.12
C ALA A 632 18.75 24.91 33.52
N LEU A 633 17.93 25.90 33.13
CA LEU A 633 16.47 25.85 33.32
C LEU A 633 15.82 24.77 32.42
N GLU A 634 16.33 24.59 31.20
CA GLU A 634 15.86 23.60 30.23
C GLU A 634 16.42 22.19 30.47
N ASP A 635 17.32 22.00 31.44
CA ASP A 635 17.83 20.68 31.79
C ASP A 635 16.68 19.78 32.31
N GLU A 636 16.43 18.69 31.59
CA GLU A 636 15.34 17.73 31.88
C GLU A 636 15.50 17.05 33.25
N GLN A 637 16.75 16.92 33.73
CA GLN A 637 17.06 16.29 35.01
C GLN A 637 17.19 17.31 36.17
N GLY A 638 17.13 18.61 35.85
CA GLY A 638 17.18 19.71 36.81
C GLY A 638 18.60 20.04 37.31
N PHE A 639 19.65 19.70 36.57
CA PHE A 639 21.02 19.99 36.97
C PHE A 639 21.49 21.40 36.56
N VAL A 640 22.12 22.09 37.51
CA VAL A 640 22.73 23.41 37.35
C VAL A 640 24.23 23.29 37.59
N PRO A 641 25.07 23.42 36.54
CA PRO A 641 26.52 23.35 36.69
C PRO A 641 27.12 24.53 37.44
N LEU A 642 27.94 24.24 38.44
CA LEU A 642 28.62 25.21 39.29
C LEU A 642 30.09 24.80 39.50
N GLN A 643 30.91 25.74 39.95
CA GLN A 643 32.27 25.50 40.41
C GLN A 643 32.45 26.07 41.82
N VAL A 644 33.03 25.29 42.71
CA VAL A 644 33.26 25.66 44.11
C VAL A 644 34.75 25.69 44.41
N PHE A 645 35.15 26.56 45.34
CA PHE A 645 36.47 26.52 45.97
C PHE A 645 36.34 26.37 47.49
N VAL A 646 36.99 25.36 48.07
CA VAL A 646 37.03 25.13 49.53
C VAL A 646 38.49 25.10 50.00
N PRO A 647 38.99 26.10 50.76
CA PRO A 647 40.40 26.20 51.13
C PRO A 647 40.88 25.02 51.96
N VAL A 648 40.04 24.53 52.88
CA VAL A 648 40.39 23.39 53.74
C VAL A 648 40.77 22.15 52.92
N MET A 649 40.15 21.96 51.76
CA MET A 649 40.44 20.84 50.86
C MET A 649 41.76 21.07 50.13
N GLU A 650 42.01 22.30 49.64
CA GLU A 650 43.27 22.69 49.01
C GLU A 650 44.48 22.48 49.95
N ASP A 651 44.31 22.74 51.24
CA ASP A 651 45.35 22.53 52.25
C ASP A 651 45.59 21.04 52.57
N ILE A 652 44.53 20.21 52.57
CA ILE A 652 44.65 18.75 52.76
C ILE A 652 45.39 18.11 51.57
N SER A 653 45.06 18.53 50.35
CA SER A 653 45.69 18.07 49.13
C SER A 653 45.62 19.17 48.08
N ALA A 654 46.79 19.68 47.68
CA ALA A 654 46.88 20.70 46.62
C ALA A 654 46.14 20.25 45.35
N GLY A 655 45.34 21.15 44.77
CA GLY A 655 44.48 20.89 43.62
C GLY A 655 43.12 20.27 43.93
N SER A 656 42.80 19.99 45.20
CA SER A 656 41.47 19.46 45.60
C SER A 656 40.51 20.53 46.11
N GLY A 657 40.94 21.79 46.22
CA GLY A 657 40.10 22.91 46.65
C GLY A 657 39.07 23.34 45.62
N THR A 658 39.46 23.45 44.35
CA THR A 658 38.57 23.82 43.25
C THR A 658 37.96 22.58 42.63
N GLN A 659 36.64 22.48 42.60
CA GLN A 659 35.91 21.35 42.01
C GLN A 659 34.68 21.83 41.26
N ASP A 660 34.39 21.18 40.13
CA ASP A 660 33.11 21.31 39.45
C ASP A 660 32.05 20.43 40.12
N VAL A 661 30.83 20.96 40.23
CA VAL A 661 29.71 20.36 40.95
C VAL A 661 28.40 20.63 40.21
N LEU A 662 27.38 19.84 40.49
CA LEU A 662 26.04 19.98 39.91
C LEU A 662 25.02 20.23 41.01
N LEU A 663 24.42 21.41 41.05
CA LEU A 663 23.26 21.67 41.89
C LEU A 663 22.02 21.08 41.22
N LYS A 664 21.40 20.06 41.82
CA LYS A 664 20.16 19.45 41.33
C LYS A 664 18.97 20.11 41.99
N LEU A 665 18.09 20.71 41.20
CA LEU A 665 16.84 21.31 41.66
C LEU A 665 15.69 20.29 41.55
N ASP A 666 14.96 20.09 42.65
CA ASP A 666 13.73 19.31 42.64
C ASP A 666 12.52 20.21 42.32
N TRP A 667 12.19 20.32 41.04
CA TRP A 667 11.07 21.11 40.56
C TRP A 667 9.70 20.66 41.09
N SER A 668 9.56 19.43 41.61
CA SER A 668 8.32 18.99 42.25
C SER A 668 8.04 19.68 43.59
N THR A 669 9.08 20.27 44.19
CA THR A 669 8.98 21.04 45.44
C THR A 669 8.70 22.52 45.21
N LEU A 670 8.60 22.95 43.94
CA LEU A 670 8.43 24.34 43.57
C LEU A 670 7.17 24.94 44.19
N LYS A 671 7.35 26.00 44.98
CA LYS A 671 6.26 26.64 45.70
C LYS A 671 6.42 28.15 45.70
N LYS A 672 5.34 28.87 45.40
CA LYS A 672 5.29 30.34 45.53
C LYS A 672 5.38 30.71 47.02
N THR A 673 6.27 31.65 47.36
CA THR A 673 6.51 32.13 48.73
C THR A 673 6.84 33.64 48.72
N THR A 674 7.46 34.16 49.77
CA THR A 674 7.83 35.58 49.93
C THR A 674 9.29 35.72 50.37
N GLU A 675 9.87 36.93 50.26
CA GLU A 675 11.24 37.21 50.75
C GLU A 675 11.43 36.87 52.23
N ASP A 676 10.38 36.98 53.05
CA ASP A 676 10.41 36.73 54.50
C ASP A 676 10.28 35.24 54.89
N ASP A 677 10.43 34.28 53.95
CA ASP A 677 10.36 32.85 54.27
C ASP A 677 11.43 32.50 55.33
N PRO A 678 11.05 31.88 56.46
CA PRO A 678 12.01 31.49 57.51
C PRO A 678 13.14 30.59 57.01
N ASN A 679 12.91 29.83 55.93
CA ASN A 679 13.91 28.95 55.33
C ASN A 679 15.00 29.69 54.53
N PHE A 680 14.91 31.02 54.39
CA PHE A 680 15.90 31.87 53.70
C PHE A 680 16.78 32.70 54.65
N GLN A 681 16.59 32.55 55.97
CA GLN A 681 17.36 33.30 56.97
C GLN A 681 18.72 32.63 57.20
N PRO A 682 19.84 33.38 57.23
CA PRO A 682 21.15 32.84 57.57
C PRO A 682 21.15 32.15 58.93
N GLU A 683 21.88 31.05 59.06
CA GLU A 683 22.04 30.37 60.35
C GLU A 683 22.80 31.23 61.37
N GLU A 684 22.54 31.00 62.66
CA GLU A 684 23.30 31.68 63.72
C GLU A 684 24.77 31.21 63.72
N PRO A 685 25.75 32.12 63.89
CA PRO A 685 27.17 31.78 63.93
C PRO A 685 27.51 30.65 64.92
N VAL A 686 28.16 29.59 64.45
CA VAL A 686 28.56 28.44 65.29
C VAL A 686 29.93 28.70 65.94
N GLU A 687 29.99 28.78 67.27
CA GLU A 687 31.24 28.86 68.04
C GLU A 687 31.85 27.46 68.22
N GLN A 688 33.08 27.25 67.74
CA GLN A 688 33.78 25.98 67.91
C GLN A 688 34.24 25.76 69.35
N SER A 689 34.03 24.55 69.86
CA SER A 689 34.53 24.11 71.17
C SER A 689 36.07 24.17 71.25
N PRO A 690 36.69 24.41 72.43
CA PRO A 690 38.14 24.50 72.57
C PRO A 690 38.85 23.16 72.29
N ALA A 691 40.15 23.23 71.93
CA ALA A 691 40.98 22.05 71.73
C ALA A 691 41.22 21.29 73.04
N VAL A 692 41.31 19.96 72.96
CA VAL A 692 41.54 19.07 74.11
C VAL A 692 43.00 18.63 74.12
N ASN A 693 43.72 18.90 75.21
CA ASN A 693 45.08 18.37 75.45
C ASN A 693 45.19 17.96 76.93
N VAL A 694 44.92 16.68 77.20
CA VAL A 694 44.75 16.15 78.55
C VAL A 694 45.66 14.94 78.78
N THR A 695 46.11 14.75 80.01
CA THR A 695 46.93 13.61 80.42
C THR A 695 46.39 13.04 81.73
N ASP A 696 46.06 11.75 81.72
CA ASP A 696 45.67 11.04 82.93
C ASP A 696 46.90 10.85 83.84
N THR A 697 46.85 11.43 85.02
CA THR A 697 48.01 11.48 85.93
C THR A 697 48.32 10.13 86.59
N THR A 698 47.39 9.18 86.57
CA THR A 698 47.55 7.86 87.20
C THR A 698 48.22 6.88 86.27
N THR A 699 47.78 6.85 85.01
CA THR A 699 48.23 5.90 83.98
C THR A 699 49.27 6.48 83.03
N GLY A 700 49.34 7.82 82.94
CA GLY A 700 50.19 8.55 82.00
C GLY A 700 49.65 8.63 80.57
N ILE A 701 48.42 8.19 80.30
CA ILE A 701 47.82 8.26 78.97
C ILE A 701 47.49 9.70 78.61
N LYS A 702 48.07 10.20 77.52
CA LYS A 702 47.82 11.55 76.99
C LYS A 702 46.93 11.49 75.74
N VAL A 703 45.98 12.41 75.63
CA VAL A 703 45.10 12.55 74.46
C VAL A 703 45.10 14.01 73.97
N GLU A 704 45.29 14.19 72.66
CA GLU A 704 45.23 15.48 71.96
C GLU A 704 44.14 15.47 70.87
N ALA A 705 43.34 16.53 70.81
CA ALA A 705 42.32 16.78 69.79
C ALA A 705 42.17 18.29 69.50
N ASP A 706 41.89 18.63 68.24
CA ASP A 706 41.72 20.02 67.77
C ASP A 706 40.39 20.65 68.23
N LYS A 707 40.22 21.96 68.01
CA LYS A 707 38.97 22.68 68.32
C LYS A 707 37.78 22.03 67.61
N GLY A 708 36.63 21.93 68.28
CA GLY A 708 35.41 21.35 67.75
C GLY A 708 35.35 19.82 67.68
N VAL A 709 36.45 19.09 68.01
CA VAL A 709 36.45 17.62 68.00
C VAL A 709 35.66 17.03 69.18
N PHE A 710 35.66 17.73 70.31
CA PHE A 710 34.84 17.39 71.47
C PHE A 710 33.98 18.59 71.88
N PRO A 711 32.80 18.36 72.48
CA PRO A 711 32.07 19.41 73.18
C PRO A 711 32.93 20.05 74.29
N GLU A 712 32.69 21.33 74.56
CA GLU A 712 33.36 22.03 75.65
C GLU A 712 33.06 21.35 77.01
N GLY A 713 34.11 21.16 77.82
CA GLY A 713 33.99 20.61 79.17
C GLY A 713 34.10 19.09 79.29
N VAL A 714 34.43 18.38 78.21
CA VAL A 714 34.62 16.92 78.24
C VAL A 714 35.76 16.50 79.19
N GLN A 715 35.61 15.37 79.86
CA GLN A 715 36.60 14.79 80.78
C GLN A 715 37.12 13.45 80.27
N GLN A 716 38.44 13.27 80.33
CA GLN A 716 39.11 12.00 80.00
C GLN A 716 38.93 11.01 81.15
N VAL A 717 38.47 9.80 80.85
CA VAL A 717 38.41 8.68 81.78
C VAL A 717 39.33 7.57 81.26
N VAL A 718 40.30 7.17 82.09
CA VAL A 718 41.23 6.08 81.77
C VAL A 718 41.22 5.06 82.89
N THR A 719 40.94 3.81 82.55
CA THR A 719 41.00 2.68 83.47
C THR A 719 42.09 1.73 83.02
N GLN A 720 43.12 1.55 83.86
CA GLN A 720 44.08 0.46 83.64
C GLN A 720 43.49 -0.85 84.21
N ILE A 721 43.33 -1.84 83.35
CA ILE A 721 42.77 -3.14 83.70
C ILE A 721 43.94 -4.09 84.00
N ILE A 722 44.00 -4.60 85.24
CA ILE A 722 45.11 -5.45 85.72
C ILE A 722 44.67 -6.86 86.15
N SER A 723 43.37 -7.13 86.25
CA SER A 723 42.81 -8.45 86.61
C SER A 723 41.32 -8.53 86.24
N GLY A 724 40.73 -9.74 86.28
CA GLY A 724 39.32 -9.98 85.96
C GLY A 724 39.08 -10.51 84.55
N GLU A 725 37.82 -10.75 84.19
CA GLU A 725 37.43 -11.46 82.96
C GLU A 725 37.95 -10.78 81.68
N VAL A 726 37.96 -9.45 81.63
CA VAL A 726 38.48 -8.67 80.49
C VAL A 726 40.01 -8.81 80.36
N TYR A 727 40.73 -8.81 81.49
CA TYR A 727 42.17 -9.02 81.51
C TYR A 727 42.56 -10.45 81.10
N GLU A 728 41.84 -11.45 81.60
CA GLU A 728 42.08 -12.87 81.27
C GLU A 728 41.87 -13.13 79.78
N LYS A 729 40.81 -12.58 79.18
CA LYS A 729 40.59 -12.66 77.72
C LYS A 729 41.69 -11.98 76.94
N ALA A 730 42.13 -10.79 77.35
CA ALA A 730 43.25 -10.11 76.70
C ALA A 730 44.54 -10.95 76.81
N ALA A 731 44.81 -11.55 77.97
CA ALA A 731 45.98 -12.41 78.17
C ALA A 731 45.95 -13.67 77.29
N GLU A 732 44.79 -14.31 77.14
CA GLU A 732 44.61 -15.44 76.21
C GLU A 732 44.83 -15.01 74.76
N LEU A 733 44.22 -13.89 74.34
CA LEU A 733 44.35 -13.37 72.98
C LEU A 733 45.76 -12.91 72.66
N LEU A 734 46.56 -12.51 73.64
CA LEU A 734 47.91 -11.99 73.44
C LEU A 734 49.00 -13.04 73.69
N ALA A 735 48.64 -14.27 74.07
CA ALA A 735 49.61 -15.32 74.42
C ALA A 735 50.59 -15.69 73.29
N ASP A 736 50.18 -15.54 72.04
CA ASP A 736 50.98 -15.71 70.81
C ASP A 736 51.85 -14.48 70.46
N VAL A 737 51.56 -13.31 71.06
CA VAL A 737 52.28 -12.05 70.81
C VAL A 737 53.33 -11.79 71.90
N GLY A 738 52.95 -11.89 73.17
CA GLY A 738 53.81 -11.61 74.31
C GLY A 738 53.03 -11.58 75.62
N LYS A 739 53.67 -12.01 76.71
CA LYS A 739 53.05 -12.06 78.05
C LYS A 739 53.18 -10.76 78.86
N LYS A 740 54.09 -9.86 78.49
CA LYS A 740 54.17 -8.50 79.06
C LYS A 740 53.23 -7.57 78.30
N PHE A 741 52.13 -7.18 78.94
CA PHE A 741 51.26 -6.15 78.42
C PHE A 741 50.58 -5.33 79.50
N ARG A 742 50.18 -4.10 79.15
CA ARG A 742 49.27 -3.26 79.93
C ARG A 742 47.99 -3.02 79.15
N LEU A 743 46.85 -3.17 79.81
CA LEU A 743 45.53 -3.03 79.21
C LEU A 743 44.86 -1.76 79.73
N PHE A 744 44.36 -0.94 78.82
CA PHE A 744 43.71 0.34 79.11
C PHE A 744 42.34 0.37 78.44
N GLU A 745 41.34 0.81 79.18
CA GLU A 745 40.07 1.29 78.65
C GLU A 745 40.09 2.81 78.75
N ILE A 746 39.86 3.46 77.61
CA ILE A 746 39.87 4.92 77.50
C ILE A 746 38.49 5.30 77.00
N HIS A 747 37.91 6.35 77.55
CA HIS A 747 36.72 7.01 77.00
C HIS A 747 36.65 8.45 77.50
N PHE A 748 35.70 9.21 76.98
CA PHE A 748 35.48 10.60 77.36
C PHE A 748 34.04 10.75 77.84
N GLU A 749 33.83 11.56 78.88
CA GLU A 749 32.50 11.82 79.43
C GLU A 749 32.22 13.32 79.51
N LEU A 750 30.98 13.71 79.22
CA LEU A 750 30.44 15.03 79.52
C LEU A 750 29.22 14.84 80.42
N ASN A 751 29.24 15.42 81.62
CA ASN A 751 28.17 15.27 82.61
C ASN A 751 27.79 13.81 82.93
N GLY A 752 28.77 12.88 82.88
CA GLY A 752 28.56 11.45 83.15
C GLY A 752 27.96 10.64 81.99
N VAL A 753 27.88 11.22 80.79
CA VAL A 753 27.50 10.51 79.56
C VAL A 753 28.71 10.37 78.66
N GLU A 754 28.95 9.17 78.14
CA GLU A 754 30.05 8.91 77.22
C GLU A 754 29.89 9.71 75.91
N VAL A 755 30.96 10.40 75.52
CA VAL A 755 31.02 11.22 74.31
C VAL A 755 32.09 10.66 73.39
N GLN A 756 31.68 10.33 72.17
CA GLN A 756 32.62 9.99 71.09
C GLN A 756 33.13 11.27 70.42
N PRO A 757 34.41 11.33 70.02
CA PRO A 757 34.93 12.48 69.29
C PRO A 757 34.27 12.60 67.92
N ASN A 758 33.92 13.83 67.51
CA ASN A 758 33.44 14.14 66.16
C ASN A 758 34.59 14.30 65.15
N GLY A 759 35.70 13.58 65.38
CA GLY A 759 36.96 13.75 64.68
C GLY A 759 38.02 12.73 65.09
N VAL A 760 39.23 12.86 64.54
CA VAL A 760 40.37 12.01 64.91
C VAL A 760 41.07 12.60 66.13
N VAL A 761 41.43 11.74 67.09
CA VAL A 761 42.20 12.09 68.30
C VAL A 761 43.55 11.38 68.28
N THR A 762 44.58 12.03 68.83
CA THR A 762 45.91 11.43 69.00
C THR A 762 46.05 10.94 70.43
N VAL A 763 46.32 9.64 70.60
CA VAL A 763 46.50 8.99 71.90
C VAL A 763 47.95 8.55 72.06
N TYR A 764 48.54 8.89 73.21
CA TYR A 764 49.91 8.57 73.57
C TYR A 764 49.91 7.57 74.73
N TYR A 765 50.39 6.36 74.48
CA TYR A 765 50.51 5.29 75.47
C TYR A 765 51.91 5.26 76.06
N PRO A 766 52.11 5.52 77.37
CA PRO A 766 53.45 5.54 77.95
C PRO A 766 54.06 4.14 77.93
N ILE A 767 55.30 4.03 77.45
CA ILE A 767 56.03 2.77 77.42
C ILE A 767 56.54 2.46 78.84
N PRO A 768 56.14 1.33 79.45
CA PRO A 768 56.55 0.99 80.81
C PRO A 768 58.05 0.77 80.94
N GLU A 769 58.60 1.05 82.13
CA GLU A 769 59.99 0.74 82.43
C GLU A 769 60.25 -0.78 82.35
N GLY A 770 61.37 -1.16 81.73
CA GLY A 770 61.71 -2.56 81.46
C GLY A 770 61.09 -3.15 80.19
N TYR A 771 60.32 -2.37 79.41
CA TYR A 771 59.89 -2.76 78.06
C TYR A 771 60.96 -2.38 77.02
N ASP A 772 61.17 -3.23 76.02
CA ASP A 772 61.98 -2.95 74.83
C ASP A 772 61.16 -2.13 73.84
N ALA A 773 61.42 -0.82 73.79
CA ALA A 773 60.68 0.15 72.98
C ALA A 773 60.58 -0.23 71.49
N ASP A 774 61.59 -0.94 70.94
CA ASP A 774 61.59 -1.37 69.53
C ASP A 774 60.65 -2.56 69.27
N LYS A 775 60.19 -3.23 70.33
CA LYS A 775 59.27 -4.39 70.28
C LYS A 775 57.88 -4.10 70.82
N VAL A 776 57.59 -2.84 71.18
CA VAL A 776 56.26 -2.47 71.68
C VAL A 776 55.29 -2.27 70.53
N VAL A 777 54.11 -2.88 70.66
CA VAL A 777 52.98 -2.72 69.74
C VAL A 777 51.69 -2.53 70.52
N LEU A 778 50.72 -1.85 69.90
CA LEU A 778 49.39 -1.68 70.48
C LEU A 778 48.38 -2.58 69.76
N TYR A 779 47.58 -3.33 70.51
CA TYR A 779 46.44 -4.07 69.99
C TYR A 779 45.15 -3.52 70.56
N ARG A 780 44.13 -3.34 69.72
CA ARG A 780 42.75 -3.17 70.17
C ARG A 780 42.14 -4.53 70.45
N ILE A 781 41.54 -4.72 71.62
CA ILE A 781 40.78 -5.93 71.96
C ILE A 781 39.33 -5.68 71.57
N ASN A 782 38.84 -6.39 70.57
CA ASN A 782 37.48 -6.22 70.06
C ASN A 782 36.49 -7.03 70.91
N GLU A 783 35.26 -6.53 71.05
CA GLU A 783 34.20 -7.23 71.78
C GLU A 783 33.84 -8.61 71.20
N ASP A 784 34.11 -8.83 69.91
CA ASP A 784 33.86 -10.09 69.21
C ASP A 784 34.84 -11.23 69.59
N GLY A 785 35.84 -10.93 70.41
CA GLY A 785 36.88 -11.87 70.85
C GLY A 785 38.08 -11.96 69.92
N THR A 786 38.28 -10.97 69.04
CA THR A 786 39.48 -10.83 68.20
C THR A 786 40.38 -9.69 68.68
N LYS A 787 41.61 -9.62 68.16
CA LYS A 787 42.54 -8.50 68.37
C LYS A 787 42.93 -7.85 67.05
N THR A 788 43.01 -6.52 67.02
CA THR A 788 43.44 -5.76 65.84
C THR A 788 44.74 -5.03 66.15
N LEU A 789 45.77 -5.21 65.32
CA LEU A 789 47.00 -4.42 65.44
C LEU A 789 46.71 -2.96 65.10
N VAL A 790 47.01 -2.06 66.02
CA VAL A 790 46.85 -0.62 65.83
C VAL A 790 48.22 -0.03 65.54
N LYS A 791 48.41 0.42 64.29
CA LYS A 791 49.68 1.00 63.85
C LYS A 791 49.91 2.34 64.54
N GLY A 792 51.03 2.46 65.23
CA GLY A 792 51.51 3.70 65.82
C GLY A 792 53.01 3.88 65.63
N THR A 793 53.53 4.96 66.21
CA THR A 793 54.95 5.30 66.19
C THR A 793 55.46 5.51 67.61
N VAL A 794 56.68 5.05 67.90
CA VAL A 794 57.33 5.35 69.18
C VAL A 794 57.95 6.74 69.12
N GLU A 795 57.56 7.63 70.02
CA GLU A 795 58.06 9.01 70.10
C GLU A 795 58.11 9.45 71.57
N ASN A 796 59.26 9.96 72.03
CA ASN A 796 59.45 10.56 73.36
C ASN A 796 58.98 9.70 74.55
N GLY A 797 59.17 8.38 74.50
CA GLY A 797 58.77 7.45 75.57
C GLY A 797 57.30 7.00 75.51
N TYR A 798 56.57 7.37 74.44
CA TYR A 798 55.20 6.94 74.19
C TYR A 798 55.08 6.14 72.90
N TYR A 799 54.08 5.25 72.85
CA TYR A 799 53.54 4.69 71.62
C TYR A 799 52.35 5.55 71.18
N LYS A 800 52.52 6.31 70.09
CA LYS A 800 51.56 7.32 69.58
C LYS A 800 50.67 6.73 68.50
N VAL A 801 49.35 6.94 68.61
CA VAL A 801 48.32 6.40 67.71
C VAL A 801 47.27 7.46 67.39
N LEU A 802 46.75 7.44 66.16
CA LEU A 802 45.55 8.20 65.77
C LEU A 802 44.32 7.28 65.78
N THR A 803 43.22 7.72 66.39
CA THR A 803 41.96 6.96 66.44
C THR A 803 40.74 7.86 66.33
N LYS A 804 39.59 7.31 65.92
CA LYS A 804 38.27 7.98 65.92
C LYS A 804 37.32 7.45 66.99
N THR A 805 37.73 6.37 67.66
CA THR A 805 36.92 5.68 68.66
C THR A 805 37.84 5.20 69.77
N PHE A 806 37.32 5.20 70.99
CA PHE A 806 38.00 4.56 72.10
C PHE A 806 37.43 3.17 72.38
N SER A 807 38.24 2.35 73.01
CA SER A 807 37.99 0.92 73.23
C SER A 807 39.01 0.42 74.26
N THR A 808 39.07 -0.90 74.44
CA THR A 808 40.11 -1.53 75.25
C THR A 808 41.36 -1.78 74.40
N TYR A 809 42.49 -1.19 74.81
CA TYR A 809 43.77 -1.27 74.11
C TYR A 809 44.84 -1.90 74.99
N ALA A 810 45.57 -2.86 74.43
CA ALA A 810 46.69 -3.54 75.06
C ALA A 810 48.01 -3.07 74.45
N LEU A 811 48.89 -2.48 75.26
CA LEU A 811 50.26 -2.19 74.90
C LEU A 811 51.14 -3.39 75.28
N VAL A 812 51.77 -4.04 74.30
CA VAL A 812 52.40 -5.36 74.45
C VAL A 812 53.85 -5.32 73.97
N GLU A 813 54.77 -5.93 74.72
CA GLU A 813 56.13 -6.22 74.22
C GLU A 813 56.13 -7.55 73.47
N GLN A 814 56.40 -7.51 72.16
CA GLN A 814 56.43 -8.70 71.31
C GLN A 814 57.55 -9.67 71.72
N GLY A 815 57.21 -10.95 71.81
CA GLY A 815 58.14 -12.04 72.15
C GLY A 815 58.45 -12.18 73.64
N SER A 816 57.77 -11.42 74.50
CA SER A 816 58.00 -11.48 75.95
C SER A 816 57.52 -12.80 76.57
N THR A 817 58.38 -13.45 77.35
CA THR A 817 58.13 -14.78 77.97
C THR A 817 57.66 -14.74 79.42
N ILE A 818 57.83 -13.58 80.08
CA ILE A 818 57.37 -13.29 81.44
C ILE A 818 56.14 -12.36 81.39
N THR A 819 55.34 -12.36 82.45
CA THR A 819 54.17 -11.48 82.62
C THR A 819 54.58 -10.06 83.03
N ASP A 820 53.68 -9.09 82.85
CA ASP A 820 53.93 -7.69 83.30
C ASP A 820 54.13 -7.58 84.82
N ALA A 821 53.47 -8.45 85.59
CA ALA A 821 53.66 -8.56 87.03
C ALA A 821 55.06 -9.08 87.39
N GLU A 822 55.57 -10.11 86.70
CA GLU A 822 56.94 -10.60 86.85
C GLU A 822 57.97 -9.55 86.42
N ASN A 823 57.69 -8.80 85.35
CA ASN A 823 58.53 -7.68 84.94
C ASN A 823 58.59 -6.60 86.02
N SER A 824 57.45 -6.20 86.57
CA SER A 824 57.36 -5.20 87.64
C SER A 824 58.08 -5.63 88.93
N ALA A 825 58.09 -6.93 89.24
CA ALA A 825 58.86 -7.48 90.37
C ALA A 825 60.38 -7.47 90.10
N ASN A 826 60.80 -7.75 88.86
CA ASN A 826 62.21 -7.74 88.45
C ASN A 826 62.82 -6.34 88.37
N VAL A 827 62.01 -5.32 88.03
CA VAL A 827 62.46 -3.92 88.00
C VAL A 827 62.65 -3.34 89.41
N ASN A 828 61.93 -3.86 90.43
CA ASN A 828 61.92 -3.35 91.81
C ASN A 828 62.60 -4.26 92.87
N GLY A 829 63.25 -5.36 92.49
CA GLY A 829 63.86 -6.32 93.43
C GLY A 829 65.20 -6.92 92.94
N ASN A 830 66.15 -7.09 93.87
CA ASN A 830 67.48 -7.69 93.66
C ASN A 830 67.35 -9.09 92.99
N PRO A 831 68.21 -9.45 92.01
CA PRO A 831 68.04 -10.67 91.21
C PRO A 831 68.32 -11.91 92.06
N ASP A 832 67.43 -12.90 92.05
CA ASP A 832 67.70 -14.21 92.65
C ASP A 832 67.96 -15.27 91.58
N THR A 833 69.15 -15.84 91.67
CA THR A 833 69.70 -16.90 90.84
C THR A 833 69.63 -18.22 91.61
N GLY A 834 68.91 -19.24 91.12
CA GLY A 834 69.26 -20.66 91.41
C GLY A 834 68.15 -21.69 91.66
N ASP A 835 67.57 -22.23 90.58
CA ASP A 835 67.07 -23.61 90.33
C ASP A 835 66.52 -24.52 91.47
N ARG A 836 65.18 -24.67 91.56
CA ARG A 836 64.39 -25.89 91.18
C ARG A 836 62.95 -25.91 91.75
N ALA A 837 61.99 -26.26 90.88
CA ALA A 837 60.69 -26.92 91.09
C ALA A 837 59.77 -26.40 92.24
N ASN A 838 58.80 -25.57 91.86
CA ASN A 838 57.83 -24.88 92.72
C ASN A 838 56.86 -25.80 93.47
N ILE A 839 56.96 -25.78 94.79
CA ILE A 839 56.01 -26.35 95.75
C ILE A 839 55.27 -25.17 96.38
N ALA A 840 53.96 -25.07 96.12
CA ALA A 840 53.00 -24.23 96.84
C ALA A 840 53.04 -24.54 98.35
N PRO A 841 52.76 -23.62 99.31
CA PRO A 841 51.35 -23.36 99.64
C PRO A 841 51.02 -22.04 100.41
N PHE A 842 49.73 -21.68 100.37
CA PHE A 842 48.88 -21.21 101.48
C PHE A 842 49.09 -19.85 102.19
N VAL A 843 47.92 -19.19 102.39
CA VAL A 843 47.43 -18.56 103.65
C VAL A 843 47.68 -17.05 103.82
N VAL A 844 46.74 -16.19 104.25
CA VAL A 844 45.28 -16.28 104.51
C VAL A 844 44.80 -14.90 105.07
N LEU A 845 43.48 -14.67 105.05
CA LEU A 845 42.68 -13.73 105.89
C LEU A 845 42.96 -12.20 105.73
N THR A 846 42.02 -11.26 105.80
CA THR A 846 40.55 -11.19 105.93
C THR A 846 40.15 -9.71 105.96
N LEU A 847 38.83 -9.48 105.89
CA LEU A 847 38.05 -8.31 106.37
C LEU A 847 37.86 -7.24 105.31
N SER A 848 36.66 -6.75 105.01
CA SER A 848 35.28 -7.14 105.35
C SER A 848 34.40 -6.04 104.79
N CYS A 849 33.22 -6.44 104.34
CA CYS A 849 31.97 -5.67 104.37
C CYS A 849 31.71 -4.59 103.31
N VAL A 850 30.55 -4.83 102.67
CA VAL A 850 29.58 -3.87 102.11
C VAL A 850 30.08 -3.16 100.85
N GLY A 851 29.43 -3.21 99.70
CA GLY A 851 28.08 -3.61 99.32
C GLY A 851 27.78 -2.90 97.99
N LEU A 852 26.80 -3.41 97.25
CA LEU A 852 26.26 -2.85 95.99
C LEU A 852 27.25 -3.00 94.81
N MET A 853 26.90 -3.43 93.60
CA MET A 853 25.62 -3.49 92.91
C MET A 853 25.53 -4.80 92.12
N GLY A 854 24.29 -5.20 91.85
CA GLY A 854 24.00 -6.25 90.89
C GLY A 854 24.57 -5.93 89.50
N ILE A 855 25.03 -6.91 88.72
CA ILE A 855 24.25 -8.08 88.28
C ILE A 855 23.03 -7.58 87.50
N LEU A 856 22.77 -7.93 86.25
CA LEU A 856 23.19 -9.02 85.36
C LEU A 856 23.19 -8.36 83.95
N LEU A 857 24.25 -8.51 83.14
CA LEU A 857 24.39 -9.62 82.18
C LEU A 857 23.30 -9.56 81.10
N ALA A 858 23.72 -9.44 79.83
CA ALA A 858 23.92 -10.57 78.91
C ALA A 858 23.00 -10.31 77.71
N ARG A 859 23.29 -10.67 76.47
CA ARG A 859 24.31 -11.49 75.79
C ARG A 859 24.03 -11.22 74.28
N LYS A 860 24.92 -11.49 73.32
CA LYS A 860 24.99 -12.80 72.60
C LYS A 860 23.61 -13.48 72.41
N LYS A 861 23.32 -14.19 71.32
CA LYS A 861 23.96 -14.43 70.02
C LYS A 861 23.01 -15.40 69.30
N GLU A 862 23.15 -15.42 67.98
CA GLU A 862 22.70 -16.36 66.93
C GLU A 862 21.65 -15.65 66.04
N GLN A 863 21.94 -15.23 64.79
CA GLN A 863 22.81 -15.78 63.74
C GLN A 863 23.62 -14.70 63.01
#